data_AF-A0A932ZG82-F1
#
_entry.id   AF-A0A932ZG82-F1
#
_cell.length_a   1.000
_cell.length_b   1.000
_cell.length_c   1.000
_cell.angle_alpha   90.00
_cell.angle_beta   90.00
_cell.angle_gamma   90.00
#
_symmetry.space_group_name_H-M   'P 1'
#
loop_
_entity.id
_entity.type
_entity.pdbx_description
1 polymer ?
#
loop_
_entity_poly.entity_id
_entity_poly.type
_entity_poly.pdbx_seq_one_letter_code
_entity_poly.pdbx_strand_id
1 'polypeptide(L)'
;MRHPRDWRATCAAVGLFLAANVSSAETTGADALAVRVDAILARRGLGPDALLVIDNIVRHEAPPPLAAPPIVRELLAHPLAATGAATLFKRAVPAALRRLANDVPAEPPRLPMPERAPLALADLLAVYLDELAAAQRLLREAVHGGQIDAPAIIVQLERGPPSPDQLRRIAGAVDAATLDRATLIFLDATARFVDALRAARPNLRFPETMMRFDSAVGIVSIGTRGDDVHGPDAAVIIDPGGNDIYERTPVTAGRISVIVDLGGDDHYRGSDLTVHGLSAIIDFSGNDRYMTSGPGWGAAIAGASVLVDFSGDDAYEAGMVGQGAAAFGLGAIVDLRGNDTYRLRSGGQGFGMAGGLGLLWDRNGNDSYRAAGLADVFGRGGGVSHAQGAAFGFRTMIGGGVGILRDDAGDDLYEAQMFAQGMGFYYGVGLLWDRGGDDRYHAVRYAQGNGVHEAVGVLRDESGNDHYELTVGVGQGMGLDLAVGILLDGAGDDRYRAPVLAQGTATANGVGIVIDTGGADRWYIDADQPSWGRAHWSRGLPSLGLLLYESSRAVFTRKGEAVSQPPLSAEFGGPLGGAPITHEPPQKPACPEVALMADHPTLPFAEALNRITPGFGGGTADPAAYAEVHQRVTTQLQASIAELPRDSFNVTWALGEALRCTLVAAAPDDAAAMWRALEQLVVEEPATPFAGAFTYALRARPAPASQMERILRALDEHPQCGVRAAALTLRYPAADDESSRAVRAQAALRSSCWRLQATARARLKRLGVAPDAGAVLPSFLRGE
;
A
#
# COMPACT_ATOMS: atom_id res chain seq x y z
N MET A 1 -71.79 -9.45 8.04
CA MET A 1 -71.05 -8.57 8.96
C MET A 1 -69.67 -9.15 9.19
N ARG A 2 -68.65 -8.37 8.82
CA ARG A 2 -67.21 -8.38 9.18
C ARG A 2 -66.37 -9.68 9.09
N HIS A 3 -65.36 -9.54 8.22
CA HIS A 3 -64.22 -10.40 7.87
C HIS A 3 -63.23 -10.71 9.03
N PRO A 4 -62.45 -11.81 8.90
CA PRO A 4 -61.24 -12.07 9.69
C PRO A 4 -60.01 -11.32 9.13
N ARG A 5 -59.09 -10.93 10.02
CA ARG A 5 -57.91 -10.08 9.76
C ARG A 5 -56.70 -10.89 9.27
N ASP A 6 -56.01 -10.28 8.31
CA ASP A 6 -54.78 -10.71 7.65
C ASP A 6 -53.56 -10.86 8.57
N TRP A 7 -52.84 -11.95 8.33
CA TRP A 7 -51.51 -12.27 8.87
C TRP A 7 -50.45 -11.91 7.83
N ARG A 8 -50.27 -10.62 7.51
CA ARG A 8 -49.22 -10.14 6.59
C ARG A 8 -48.76 -8.74 6.96
N ALA A 9 -47.97 -8.61 8.03
CA ALA A 9 -47.24 -7.38 8.36
C ALA A 9 -46.06 -7.64 9.30
N THR A 10 -45.07 -8.45 8.89
CA THR A 10 -43.85 -8.64 9.70
C THR A 10 -42.55 -8.90 8.91
N CYS A 11 -42.43 -8.50 7.65
CA CYS A 11 -41.17 -8.71 6.89
C CYS A 11 -40.63 -7.52 6.07
N ALA A 12 -41.22 -6.32 6.14
CA ALA A 12 -40.79 -5.20 5.29
C ALA A 12 -40.06 -4.05 6.04
N ALA A 13 -39.68 -4.23 7.30
CA ALA A 13 -39.05 -3.18 8.11
C ALA A 13 -37.57 -3.42 8.50
N VAL A 14 -36.97 -4.53 8.06
CA VAL A 14 -35.60 -4.91 8.49
C VAL A 14 -34.48 -4.36 7.56
N GLY A 15 -34.79 -4.02 6.31
CA GLY A 15 -33.77 -3.63 5.31
C GLY A 15 -33.23 -2.19 5.39
N LEU A 16 -33.97 -1.23 5.97
CA LEU A 16 -33.54 0.18 6.05
C LEU A 16 -32.94 0.60 7.40
N PHE A 17 -33.02 -0.25 8.43
CA PHE A 17 -32.48 0.03 9.76
C PHE A 17 -31.03 -0.43 9.96
N LEU A 18 -30.44 -1.20 9.03
CA LEU A 18 -29.07 -1.70 9.17
C LEU A 18 -28.02 -0.66 8.73
N ALA A 19 -28.22 0.08 7.63
CA ALA A 19 -27.22 1.01 7.13
C ALA A 19 -26.96 2.24 8.05
N ALA A 20 -27.98 2.70 8.79
CA ALA A 20 -27.82 3.77 9.77
C ALA A 20 -27.22 3.29 11.11
N ASN A 21 -27.46 2.02 11.48
CA ASN A 21 -26.90 1.44 12.70
C ASN A 21 -25.43 1.06 12.53
N VAL A 22 -24.99 0.62 11.36
CA VAL A 22 -23.57 0.27 11.10
C VAL A 22 -22.66 1.50 11.25
N SER A 23 -23.03 2.66 10.72
CA SER A 23 -22.18 3.85 10.90
C SER A 23 -22.14 4.33 12.34
N SER A 24 -23.24 4.19 13.10
CA SER A 24 -23.27 4.50 14.53
C SER A 24 -22.52 3.48 15.38
N ALA A 25 -22.58 2.20 15.03
CA ALA A 25 -21.88 1.11 15.70
C ALA A 25 -20.37 1.21 15.47
N GLU A 26 -19.93 1.52 14.25
CA GLU A 26 -18.54 1.80 13.92
C GLU A 26 -17.99 3.02 14.66
N THR A 27 -18.77 4.11 14.77
CA THR A 27 -18.33 5.27 15.56
C THR A 27 -18.24 4.93 17.05
N THR A 28 -19.22 4.22 17.61
CA THR A 28 -19.15 3.78 19.01
C THR A 28 -18.03 2.79 19.29
N GLY A 29 -17.71 1.91 18.34
CA GLY A 29 -16.61 0.95 18.43
C GLY A 29 -15.25 1.62 18.29
N ALA A 30 -15.10 2.57 17.38
CA ALA A 30 -13.88 3.36 17.21
C ALA A 30 -13.57 4.20 18.46
N ASP A 31 -14.59 4.83 19.05
CA ASP A 31 -14.45 5.57 20.31
C ASP A 31 -14.04 4.64 21.47
N ALA A 32 -14.65 3.46 21.57
CA ALA A 32 -14.28 2.46 22.57
C ALA A 32 -12.84 1.94 22.39
N LEU A 33 -12.41 1.71 21.14
CA LEU A 33 -11.05 1.31 20.82
C LEU A 33 -10.04 2.40 21.21
N ALA A 34 -10.32 3.66 20.85
CA ALA A 34 -9.46 4.79 21.20
C ALA A 34 -9.27 4.90 22.73
N VAL A 35 -10.36 4.82 23.49
CA VAL A 35 -10.30 4.82 24.96
C VAL A 35 -9.45 3.67 25.51
N ARG A 36 -9.59 2.46 24.95
CA ARG A 36 -8.80 1.28 25.37
C ARG A 36 -7.32 1.47 25.06
N VAL A 37 -6.98 1.97 23.86
CA VAL A 37 -5.59 2.24 23.45
C VAL A 37 -4.96 3.33 24.32
N ASP A 38 -5.67 4.43 24.56
CA ASP A 38 -5.19 5.51 25.42
C ASP A 38 -4.90 5.03 26.84
N ALA A 39 -5.76 4.18 27.40
CA ALA A 39 -5.54 3.56 28.71
C ALA A 39 -4.27 2.69 28.73
N ILE A 40 -4.03 1.90 27.68
CA ILE A 40 -2.81 1.08 27.54
C ILE A 40 -1.57 1.98 27.45
N LEU A 41 -1.62 3.04 26.63
CA LEU A 41 -0.49 3.97 26.46
C LEU A 41 -0.19 4.73 27.75
N ALA A 42 -1.20 5.12 28.51
CA ALA A 42 -1.04 5.73 29.82
C ALA A 42 -0.36 4.77 30.81
N ARG A 43 -0.80 3.51 30.88
CA ARG A 43 -0.20 2.46 31.74
C ARG A 43 1.26 2.16 31.38
N ARG A 44 1.62 2.29 30.09
CA ARG A 44 3.00 2.15 29.60
C ARG A 44 3.85 3.43 29.78
N GLY A 45 3.29 4.50 30.35
CA GLY A 45 3.99 5.78 30.53
C GLY A 45 4.27 6.55 29.23
N LEU A 46 3.55 6.23 28.15
CA LEU A 46 3.75 6.83 26.83
C LEU A 46 2.84 8.03 26.57
N GLY A 47 1.59 7.95 27.06
CA GLY A 47 0.54 8.91 26.76
C GLY A 47 -0.02 8.79 25.32
N PRO A 48 -1.17 9.43 25.03
CA PRO A 48 -1.85 9.34 23.74
C PRO A 48 -1.06 9.98 22.59
N ASP A 49 -0.20 10.95 22.92
CA ASP A 49 0.68 11.63 21.97
C ASP A 49 1.73 10.72 21.32
N ALA A 50 1.97 9.53 21.88
CA ALA A 50 2.80 8.53 21.23
C ALA A 50 2.24 8.07 19.87
N LEU A 51 0.92 8.13 19.65
CA LEU A 51 0.29 7.84 18.35
C LEU A 51 0.64 8.88 17.28
N LEU A 52 1.08 10.08 17.70
CA LEU A 52 1.41 11.19 16.80
C LEU A 52 2.88 11.22 16.37
N VAL A 53 3.69 10.22 16.78
CA VAL A 53 5.14 10.20 16.48
C VAL A 53 5.41 10.15 14.98
N ILE A 54 4.70 9.28 14.25
CA ILE A 54 4.86 9.17 12.80
C ILE A 54 4.61 10.53 12.15
N ASP A 55 3.48 11.14 12.50
CA ASP A 55 3.08 12.40 11.91
C ASP A 55 4.00 13.57 12.31
N ASN A 56 4.47 13.65 13.55
CA ASN A 56 5.48 14.63 13.95
C ASN A 56 6.75 14.49 13.10
N ILE A 57 7.22 13.26 12.86
CA ILE A 57 8.41 13.03 12.04
C ILE A 57 8.14 13.47 10.60
N VAL A 58 7.10 12.93 9.95
CA VAL A 58 6.86 13.20 8.53
C VAL A 58 6.58 14.68 8.24
N ARG A 59 5.90 15.42 9.13
CA ARG A 59 5.68 16.88 8.95
C ARG A 59 6.97 17.70 8.96
N HIS A 60 8.05 17.18 9.53
CA HIS A 60 9.33 17.88 9.64
C HIS A 60 10.47 17.20 8.85
N GLU A 61 10.13 16.26 7.97
CA GLU A 61 11.06 15.61 7.04
C GLU A 61 10.65 15.98 5.60
N ALA A 62 10.96 15.15 4.61
CA ALA A 62 10.64 15.43 3.21
C ALA A 62 9.11 15.47 2.96
N PRO A 63 8.62 16.31 2.03
CA PRO A 63 7.21 16.32 1.65
C PRO A 63 6.78 14.97 1.05
N PRO A 64 5.46 14.67 1.02
CA PRO A 64 4.94 13.49 0.35
C PRO A 64 5.42 13.40 -1.11
N PRO A 65 5.72 12.20 -1.61
CA PRO A 65 6.14 12.02 -3.00
C PRO A 65 4.97 12.29 -3.95
N LEU A 66 5.29 12.43 -5.24
CA LEU A 66 4.31 12.50 -6.32
C LEU A 66 3.35 11.30 -6.26
N ALA A 67 2.09 11.50 -6.61
CA ALA A 67 1.04 10.46 -6.63
C ALA A 67 0.71 9.80 -5.28
N ALA A 68 1.23 10.31 -4.15
CA ALA A 68 0.80 9.84 -2.82
C ALA A 68 -0.69 10.12 -2.59
N PRO A 69 -1.53 9.11 -2.29
CA PRO A 69 -2.93 9.31 -1.98
C PRO A 69 -3.09 10.19 -0.73
N PRO A 70 -3.95 11.23 -0.75
CA PRO A 70 -4.12 12.13 0.40
C PRO A 70 -4.48 11.41 1.71
N ILE A 71 -5.27 10.34 1.61
CA ILE A 71 -5.71 9.52 2.74
C ILE A 71 -4.54 8.93 3.55
N VAL A 72 -3.38 8.68 2.94
CA VAL A 72 -2.20 8.15 3.64
C VAL A 72 -1.79 9.08 4.78
N ARG A 73 -1.66 10.39 4.51
CA ARG A 73 -1.20 11.37 5.53
C ARG A 73 -2.19 11.48 6.68
N GLU A 74 -3.49 11.38 6.39
CA GLU A 74 -4.54 11.36 7.40
C GLU A 74 -4.39 10.14 8.32
N LEU A 75 -4.22 8.95 7.76
CA LEU A 75 -4.08 7.70 8.51
C LEU A 75 -2.76 7.62 9.29
N LEU A 76 -1.67 8.17 8.76
CA LEU A 76 -0.40 8.27 9.50
C LEU A 76 -0.50 9.24 10.70
N ALA A 77 -1.39 10.25 10.62
CA ALA A 77 -1.69 11.16 11.72
C ALA A 77 -2.71 10.60 12.71
N HIS A 78 -3.56 9.68 12.26
CA HIS A 78 -4.59 9.04 13.07
C HIS A 78 -4.58 7.52 12.85
N PRO A 79 -3.57 6.78 13.37
CA PRO A 79 -3.40 5.36 13.07
C PRO A 79 -4.63 4.48 13.33
N LEU A 80 -5.40 4.79 14.37
CA LEU A 80 -6.60 4.02 14.72
C LEU A 80 -7.72 4.14 13.67
N ALA A 81 -7.76 5.22 12.88
CA ALA A 81 -8.76 5.39 11.82
C ALA A 81 -8.61 4.33 10.70
N ALA A 82 -7.44 3.72 10.56
CA ALA A 82 -7.21 2.66 9.59
C ALA A 82 -7.93 1.34 9.94
N THR A 83 -8.48 1.20 11.16
CA THR A 83 -9.30 0.03 11.53
C THR A 83 -10.67 0.01 10.85
N GLY A 84 -11.16 1.15 10.35
CA GLY A 84 -12.47 1.27 9.71
C GLY A 84 -12.47 0.87 8.23
N ALA A 85 -12.40 -0.43 7.94
CA ALA A 85 -12.35 -0.94 6.55
C ALA A 85 -13.51 -0.45 5.68
N ALA A 86 -14.75 -0.42 6.19
CA ALA A 86 -15.89 0.10 5.45
C ALA A 86 -15.75 1.59 5.08
N THR A 87 -15.16 2.39 5.98
CA THR A 87 -14.85 3.80 5.71
C THR A 87 -13.77 3.94 4.65
N LEU A 88 -12.69 3.15 4.72
CA LEU A 88 -11.63 3.12 3.70
C LEU A 88 -12.20 2.72 2.33
N PHE A 89 -12.96 1.64 2.28
CA PHE A 89 -13.63 1.14 1.08
C PHE A 89 -14.55 2.20 0.47
N LYS A 90 -15.42 2.83 1.29
CA LYS A 90 -16.37 3.86 0.81
C LYS A 90 -15.67 5.11 0.27
N ARG A 91 -14.52 5.49 0.84
CA ARG A 91 -13.74 6.66 0.42
C ARG A 91 -12.94 6.39 -0.85
N ALA A 92 -12.42 5.18 -1.02
CA ALA A 92 -11.62 4.80 -2.17
C ALA A 92 -12.49 4.43 -3.38
N VAL A 93 -13.50 3.58 -3.19
CA VAL A 93 -14.25 2.97 -4.29
C VAL A 93 -15.34 3.92 -4.83
N PRO A 94 -15.34 4.22 -6.15
CA PRO A 94 -16.34 5.09 -6.77
C PRO A 94 -17.78 4.65 -6.46
N ALA A 95 -18.65 5.64 -6.21
CA ALA A 95 -20.05 5.37 -5.86
C ALA A 95 -20.81 4.62 -6.98
N ALA A 96 -20.49 4.89 -8.25
CA ALA A 96 -21.08 4.20 -9.39
C ALA A 96 -20.83 2.70 -9.36
N LEU A 97 -19.58 2.29 -9.14
CA LEU A 97 -19.19 0.88 -9.06
C LEU A 97 -19.84 0.21 -7.84
N ARG A 98 -19.91 0.91 -6.70
CA ARG A 98 -20.64 0.41 -5.52
C ARG A 98 -22.14 0.22 -5.77
N ARG A 99 -22.80 1.06 -6.58
CA ARG A 99 -24.21 0.87 -6.93
C ARG A 99 -24.40 -0.34 -7.84
N LEU A 100 -23.57 -0.45 -8.87
CA LEU A 100 -23.59 -1.56 -9.81
C LEU A 100 -23.48 -2.92 -9.10
N ALA A 101 -22.63 -3.00 -8.08
CA ALA A 101 -22.46 -4.21 -7.26
C ALA A 101 -23.60 -4.46 -6.25
N ASN A 102 -24.22 -3.41 -5.68
CA ASN A 102 -25.19 -3.55 -4.58
C ASN A 102 -26.65 -3.62 -5.04
N ASP A 103 -27.01 -2.99 -6.15
CA ASP A 103 -28.40 -2.86 -6.62
C ASP A 103 -28.86 -4.08 -7.45
N VAL A 104 -28.34 -5.26 -7.13
CA VAL A 104 -28.72 -6.54 -7.76
C VAL A 104 -29.78 -7.24 -6.92
N PRO A 105 -31.09 -7.12 -7.25
CA PRO A 105 -32.12 -7.87 -6.54
C PRO A 105 -31.86 -9.37 -6.66
N ALA A 106 -32.00 -10.09 -5.53
CA ALA A 106 -31.76 -11.52 -5.42
C ALA A 106 -32.70 -12.40 -6.27
N GLU A 107 -33.81 -11.84 -6.75
CA GLU A 107 -34.70 -12.44 -7.75
C GLU A 107 -35.31 -11.35 -8.64
N PRO A 108 -35.59 -11.61 -9.93
CA PRO A 108 -36.43 -10.72 -10.72
C PRO A 108 -37.84 -10.64 -10.07
N PRO A 109 -38.46 -9.45 -10.00
CA PRO A 109 -39.77 -9.29 -9.38
C PRO A 109 -40.83 -10.15 -10.10
N ARG A 110 -41.42 -11.12 -9.38
CA ARG A 110 -42.50 -12.03 -9.87
C ARG A 110 -43.87 -11.35 -10.04
N LEU A 111 -43.92 -10.03 -10.19
CA LEU A 111 -45.17 -9.30 -10.39
C LEU A 111 -45.46 -9.19 -11.89
N PRO A 112 -46.73 -9.35 -12.32
CA PRO A 112 -47.10 -9.03 -13.69
C PRO A 112 -46.87 -7.54 -13.93
N MET A 113 -45.78 -7.22 -14.63
CA MET A 113 -45.51 -5.88 -15.12
C MET A 113 -46.60 -5.55 -16.16
N PRO A 114 -47.24 -4.37 -16.09
CA PRO A 114 -48.17 -3.97 -17.15
C PRO A 114 -47.45 -4.02 -18.50
N GLU A 115 -48.14 -4.50 -19.54
CA GLU A 115 -47.64 -4.49 -20.93
C GLU A 115 -47.16 -3.08 -21.28
N ARG A 116 -45.84 -2.86 -21.15
CA ARG A 116 -45.17 -1.67 -21.68
C ARG A 116 -44.86 -1.98 -23.14
N ALA A 117 -45.06 -0.98 -24.01
CA ALA A 117 -44.62 -1.10 -25.40
C ALA A 117 -43.14 -1.54 -25.43
N PRO A 118 -42.74 -2.44 -26.36
CA PRO A 118 -41.36 -2.88 -26.45
C PRO A 118 -40.44 -1.67 -26.63
N LEU A 119 -39.45 -1.52 -25.75
CA LEU A 119 -38.38 -0.54 -25.91
C LEU A 119 -37.39 -1.06 -26.95
N ALA A 120 -36.99 -0.22 -27.89
CA ALA A 120 -35.92 -0.55 -28.82
C ALA A 120 -34.58 -0.44 -28.09
N LEU A 121 -33.73 -1.47 -28.19
CA LEU A 121 -32.35 -1.44 -27.68
C LEU A 121 -31.59 -0.22 -28.22
N ALA A 122 -31.88 0.19 -29.46
CA ALA A 122 -31.30 1.36 -30.11
C ALA A 122 -31.50 2.67 -29.32
N ASP A 123 -32.64 2.85 -28.65
CA ASP A 123 -32.92 4.08 -27.88
C ASP A 123 -32.07 4.16 -26.61
N LEU A 124 -31.93 3.03 -25.90
CA LEU A 124 -31.05 2.92 -24.73
C LEU A 124 -29.59 3.12 -25.12
N LEU A 125 -29.19 2.50 -26.24
CA LEU A 125 -27.84 2.53 -26.73
C LEU A 125 -27.43 3.92 -27.22
N ALA A 126 -28.32 4.68 -27.88
CA ALA A 126 -28.02 6.04 -28.35
C ALA A 126 -27.57 6.96 -27.21
N VAL A 127 -28.31 6.96 -26.09
CA VAL A 127 -27.97 7.75 -24.90
C VAL A 127 -26.62 7.30 -24.33
N TYR A 128 -26.40 5.99 -24.23
CA TYR A 128 -25.16 5.46 -23.69
C TYR A 128 -23.94 5.83 -24.55
N LEU A 129 -24.05 5.72 -25.88
CA LEU A 129 -22.97 6.08 -26.82
C LEU A 129 -22.59 7.56 -26.74
N ASP A 130 -23.55 8.46 -26.54
CA ASP A 130 -23.29 9.89 -26.36
C ASP A 130 -22.52 10.18 -25.07
N GLU A 131 -22.87 9.50 -23.97
CA GLU A 131 -22.18 9.62 -22.69
C GLU A 131 -20.76 9.02 -22.74
N LEU A 132 -20.59 7.87 -23.39
CA LEU A 132 -19.28 7.28 -23.66
C LEU A 132 -18.41 8.23 -24.50
N ALA A 133 -18.98 8.86 -25.53
CA ALA A 133 -18.26 9.84 -26.34
C ALA A 133 -17.82 11.06 -25.51
N ALA A 134 -18.62 11.49 -24.54
CA ALA A 134 -18.23 12.56 -23.61
C ALA A 134 -17.06 12.16 -22.71
N ALA A 135 -17.10 10.95 -22.12
CA ALA A 135 -15.98 10.42 -21.35
C ALA A 135 -14.71 10.28 -22.20
N GLN A 136 -14.83 9.81 -23.45
CA GLN A 136 -13.71 9.65 -24.37
C GLN A 136 -13.01 10.98 -24.70
N ARG A 137 -13.78 12.05 -24.89
CA ARG A 137 -13.22 13.39 -25.14
C ARG A 137 -12.38 13.86 -23.96
N LEU A 138 -12.93 13.79 -22.74
CA LEU A 138 -12.20 14.18 -21.54
C LEU A 138 -10.96 13.31 -21.29
N LEU A 139 -11.04 12.00 -21.54
CA LEU A 139 -9.89 11.11 -21.44
C LEU A 139 -8.75 11.56 -22.37
N ARG A 140 -9.06 11.96 -23.60
CA ARG A 140 -8.07 12.46 -24.56
C ARG A 140 -7.48 13.81 -24.13
N GLU A 141 -8.29 14.66 -23.50
CA GLU A 141 -7.85 15.96 -22.96
C GLU A 141 -6.97 15.81 -21.70
N ALA A 142 -7.11 14.70 -20.97
CA ALA A 142 -6.36 14.43 -19.74
C ALA A 142 -4.85 14.19 -19.95
N VAL A 143 -4.36 14.10 -21.18
CA VAL A 143 -2.93 13.91 -21.47
C VAL A 143 -2.35 15.17 -22.15
N HIS A 144 -1.24 15.67 -21.63
CA HIS A 144 -0.60 16.89 -22.10
C HIS A 144 0.77 16.62 -22.74
N GLY A 145 1.02 17.16 -23.94
CA GLY A 145 2.36 17.47 -24.44
C GLY A 145 3.37 16.32 -24.67
N GLY A 146 3.02 15.08 -24.36
CA GLY A 146 3.82 13.87 -24.62
C GLY A 146 2.90 12.65 -24.69
N GLN A 147 3.02 11.85 -25.75
CA GLN A 147 2.21 10.64 -25.88
C GLN A 147 2.61 9.61 -24.82
N ILE A 148 1.64 9.01 -24.14
CA ILE A 148 1.85 7.80 -23.35
C ILE A 148 2.21 6.69 -24.34
N ASP A 149 3.45 6.19 -24.27
CA ASP A 149 3.93 5.08 -25.11
C ASP A 149 3.33 3.76 -24.64
N ALA A 150 2.07 3.54 -25.02
CA ALA A 150 1.32 2.35 -24.64
C ALA A 150 1.99 1.04 -25.09
N PRO A 151 2.53 0.91 -26.33
CA PRO A 151 3.27 -0.29 -26.72
C PRO A 151 4.45 -0.63 -25.80
N ALA A 152 5.28 0.36 -25.44
CA ALA A 152 6.39 0.13 -24.53
C ALA A 152 5.93 -0.25 -23.12
N ILE A 153 4.85 0.36 -22.64
CA ILE A 153 4.22 0.01 -21.36
C ILE A 153 3.74 -1.45 -21.38
N ILE A 154 2.99 -1.86 -22.39
CA ILE A 154 2.42 -3.21 -22.49
C ILE A 154 3.54 -4.27 -22.47
N VAL A 155 4.58 -4.11 -23.30
CA VAL A 155 5.73 -5.04 -23.33
C VAL A 155 6.42 -5.16 -21.98
N GLN A 156 6.48 -4.07 -21.22
CA GLN A 156 7.04 -4.10 -19.88
C GLN A 156 6.14 -4.86 -18.90
N LEU A 157 4.83 -4.65 -18.97
CA LEU A 157 3.85 -5.27 -18.07
C LEU A 157 3.80 -6.81 -18.19
N GLU A 158 4.17 -7.36 -19.34
CA GLU A 158 4.38 -8.82 -19.52
C GLU A 158 5.45 -9.41 -18.60
N ARG A 159 6.37 -8.56 -18.10
CA ARG A 159 7.52 -8.97 -17.28
C ARG A 159 7.37 -8.58 -15.81
N GLY A 160 6.69 -7.49 -15.52
CA GLY A 160 6.66 -6.90 -14.18
C GLY A 160 5.77 -5.65 -14.10
N PRO A 161 5.41 -5.20 -12.89
CA PRO A 161 4.87 -3.86 -12.69
C PRO A 161 5.76 -2.76 -13.30
N PRO A 162 5.21 -1.58 -13.61
CA PRO A 162 5.96 -0.45 -14.14
C PRO A 162 7.18 -0.07 -13.29
N SER A 163 8.21 0.45 -13.96
CA SER A 163 9.42 0.94 -13.28
C SER A 163 9.18 2.35 -12.72
N PRO A 164 9.95 2.78 -11.71
CA PRO A 164 9.80 4.11 -11.13
C PRO A 164 9.90 5.24 -12.17
N ASP A 165 10.84 5.15 -13.11
CA ASP A 165 11.04 6.16 -14.15
C ASP A 165 9.86 6.23 -15.12
N GLN A 166 9.27 5.08 -15.46
CA GLN A 166 8.09 5.04 -16.30
C GLN A 166 6.88 5.64 -15.59
N LEU A 167 6.68 5.30 -14.31
CA LEU A 167 5.62 5.89 -13.50
C LEU A 167 5.77 7.41 -13.40
N ARG A 168 6.99 7.91 -13.17
CA ARG A 168 7.25 9.36 -13.16
C ARG A 168 6.94 10.04 -14.49
N ARG A 169 7.27 9.41 -15.62
CA ARG A 169 6.93 9.94 -16.96
C ARG A 169 5.41 10.00 -17.15
N ILE A 170 4.68 8.97 -16.76
CA ILE A 170 3.22 8.94 -16.84
C ILE A 170 2.62 10.03 -15.93
N ALA A 171 3.09 10.14 -14.69
CA ALA A 171 2.62 11.15 -13.75
C ALA A 171 2.82 12.59 -14.27
N GLY A 172 3.89 12.85 -15.02
CA GLY A 172 4.13 14.15 -15.64
C GLY A 172 3.31 14.42 -16.91
N ALA A 173 2.72 13.39 -17.51
CA ALA A 173 1.95 13.47 -18.76
C ALA A 173 0.43 13.54 -18.53
N VAL A 174 -0.05 13.17 -17.34
CA VAL A 174 -1.48 12.99 -17.03
C VAL A 174 -1.99 14.08 -16.08
N ASP A 175 -3.10 14.73 -16.44
CA ASP A 175 -3.94 15.49 -15.54
C ASP A 175 -4.91 14.54 -14.80
N ALA A 176 -4.55 14.20 -13.56
CA ALA A 176 -5.33 13.31 -12.72
C ALA A 176 -6.78 13.77 -12.52
N ALA A 177 -7.04 15.08 -12.37
CA ALA A 177 -8.39 15.58 -12.12
C ALA A 177 -9.28 15.46 -13.36
N THR A 178 -8.73 15.64 -14.55
CA THR A 178 -9.47 15.44 -15.81
C THR A 178 -9.67 13.95 -16.10
N LEU A 179 -8.67 13.12 -15.81
CA LEU A 179 -8.80 11.66 -15.93
C LEU A 179 -9.87 11.10 -14.98
N ASP A 180 -9.89 11.53 -13.71
CA ASP A 180 -10.89 11.10 -12.72
C ASP A 180 -12.31 11.47 -13.17
N ARG A 181 -12.49 12.67 -13.74
CA ARG A 181 -13.79 13.09 -14.32
C ARG A 181 -14.21 12.21 -15.49
N ALA A 182 -13.28 11.87 -16.40
CA ALA A 182 -13.56 10.99 -17.52
C ALA A 182 -13.99 9.59 -17.01
N THR A 183 -13.26 9.04 -16.04
CA THR A 183 -13.57 7.77 -15.38
C THR A 183 -14.95 7.79 -14.71
N LEU A 184 -15.28 8.84 -13.96
CA LEU A 184 -16.58 8.92 -13.28
C LEU A 184 -17.75 8.98 -14.27
N ILE A 185 -17.64 9.77 -15.34
CA ILE A 185 -18.67 9.82 -16.38
C ILE A 185 -18.84 8.46 -17.05
N PHE A 186 -17.74 7.78 -17.35
CA PHE A 186 -17.75 6.44 -17.92
C PHE A 186 -18.49 5.44 -17.00
N LEU A 187 -18.10 5.34 -15.74
CA LEU A 187 -18.73 4.41 -14.79
C LEU A 187 -20.21 4.72 -14.54
N ASP A 188 -20.55 5.99 -14.40
CA ASP A 188 -21.94 6.42 -14.18
C ASP A 188 -22.81 6.13 -15.42
N ALA A 189 -22.28 6.29 -16.64
CA ALA A 189 -22.96 5.95 -17.88
C ALA A 189 -23.17 4.44 -18.00
N THR A 190 -22.13 3.63 -17.75
CA THR A 190 -22.20 2.17 -17.79
C THR A 190 -23.21 1.66 -16.76
N ALA A 191 -23.16 2.14 -15.52
CA ALA A 191 -24.10 1.73 -14.48
C ALA A 191 -25.56 2.03 -14.85
N ARG A 192 -25.86 3.25 -15.36
CA ARG A 192 -27.21 3.60 -15.83
C ARG A 192 -27.67 2.73 -17.00
N PHE A 193 -26.77 2.43 -17.93
CA PHE A 193 -27.08 1.59 -19.08
C PHE A 193 -27.41 0.16 -18.63
N VAL A 194 -26.60 -0.43 -17.75
CA VAL A 194 -26.84 -1.77 -17.18
C VAL A 194 -28.17 -1.81 -16.43
N ASP A 195 -28.48 -0.82 -15.59
CA ASP A 195 -29.76 -0.74 -14.87
C ASP A 195 -30.95 -0.68 -15.84
N ALA A 196 -30.85 0.15 -16.88
CA ALA A 196 -31.88 0.28 -17.90
C ALA A 196 -32.05 -1.01 -18.70
N LEU A 197 -30.95 -1.68 -19.05
CA LEU A 197 -30.93 -2.94 -19.78
C LEU A 197 -31.58 -4.06 -18.96
N ARG A 198 -31.21 -4.19 -17.67
CA ARG A 198 -31.82 -5.14 -16.73
C ARG A 198 -33.33 -4.92 -16.59
N ALA A 199 -33.76 -3.66 -16.46
CA ALA A 199 -35.18 -3.31 -16.35
C ALA A 199 -35.96 -3.59 -17.65
N ALA A 200 -35.31 -3.48 -18.81
CA ALA A 200 -35.92 -3.69 -20.11
C ALA A 200 -35.84 -5.15 -20.61
N ARG A 201 -34.94 -5.98 -20.06
CA ARG A 201 -34.56 -7.33 -20.55
C ARG A 201 -35.73 -8.20 -21.05
N PRO A 202 -36.88 -8.32 -20.35
CA PRO A 202 -38.00 -9.16 -20.81
C PRO A 202 -38.65 -8.70 -22.13
N ASN A 203 -38.48 -7.43 -22.50
CA ASN A 203 -39.14 -6.80 -23.64
C ASN A 203 -38.15 -6.40 -24.76
N LEU A 204 -36.85 -6.68 -24.59
CA LEU A 204 -35.83 -6.36 -25.60
C LEU A 204 -35.90 -7.33 -26.78
N ARG A 205 -35.72 -6.78 -27.99
CA ARG A 205 -35.60 -7.55 -29.22
C ARG A 205 -34.18 -7.43 -29.73
N PHE A 206 -33.56 -8.58 -29.94
CA PHE A 206 -32.23 -8.73 -30.52
C PHE A 206 -32.34 -9.23 -31.96
N PRO A 207 -31.36 -8.90 -32.82
CA PRO A 207 -31.36 -9.34 -34.21
C PRO A 207 -31.14 -10.86 -34.33
N GLU A 208 -31.63 -11.46 -35.41
CA GLU A 208 -31.38 -12.89 -35.71
C GLU A 208 -29.98 -13.14 -36.30
N THR A 209 -29.32 -12.08 -36.75
CA THR A 209 -27.97 -12.10 -37.30
C THR A 209 -27.16 -10.96 -36.70
N MET A 210 -25.88 -11.19 -36.41
CA MET A 210 -25.01 -10.16 -35.85
C MET A 210 -25.11 -8.84 -36.64
N MET A 211 -25.34 -7.75 -35.92
CA MET A 211 -25.48 -6.41 -36.49
C MET A 211 -24.28 -5.55 -36.08
N ARG A 212 -23.66 -4.87 -37.05
CA ARG A 212 -22.53 -3.96 -36.80
C ARG A 212 -22.76 -2.61 -37.45
N PHE A 213 -22.45 -1.53 -36.74
CA PHE A 213 -22.56 -0.16 -37.25
C PHE A 213 -21.59 0.80 -36.57
N ASP A 214 -21.27 1.90 -37.25
CA ASP A 214 -20.39 2.95 -36.72
C ASP A 214 -21.09 3.84 -35.70
N SER A 215 -20.34 4.28 -34.68
CA SER A 215 -20.79 5.25 -33.69
C SER A 215 -19.71 6.30 -33.39
N ALA A 216 -20.05 7.27 -32.54
CA ALA A 216 -19.11 8.30 -32.09
C ALA A 216 -17.89 7.74 -31.31
N VAL A 217 -17.98 6.51 -30.77
CA VAL A 217 -16.89 5.89 -29.99
C VAL A 217 -16.19 4.74 -30.70
N GLY A 218 -16.70 4.32 -31.88
CA GLY A 218 -16.18 3.21 -32.67
C GLY A 218 -17.30 2.25 -33.13
N ILE A 219 -16.93 1.06 -33.58
CA ILE A 219 -17.90 0.06 -34.07
C ILE A 219 -18.72 -0.46 -32.88
N VAL A 220 -20.05 -0.51 -33.07
CA VAL A 220 -20.97 -1.24 -32.20
C VAL A 220 -21.26 -2.59 -32.84
N SER A 221 -21.20 -3.67 -32.06
CA SER A 221 -21.64 -5.01 -32.41
C SER A 221 -22.82 -5.42 -31.53
N ILE A 222 -23.90 -5.92 -32.14
CA ILE A 222 -25.02 -6.56 -31.44
C ILE A 222 -25.03 -8.02 -31.87
N GLY A 223 -24.82 -8.92 -30.91
CA GLY A 223 -24.78 -10.37 -31.14
C GLY A 223 -26.14 -11.02 -31.34
N THR A 224 -26.12 -12.35 -31.37
CA THR A 224 -27.28 -13.23 -31.55
C THR A 224 -27.50 -14.08 -30.30
N ARG A 225 -28.59 -14.86 -30.26
CA ARG A 225 -28.89 -15.73 -29.10
C ARG A 225 -28.14 -17.06 -29.10
N GLY A 226 -27.12 -17.20 -29.95
CA GLY A 226 -26.36 -18.43 -30.09
C GLY A 226 -24.89 -18.10 -30.20
N ASP A 227 -24.07 -19.14 -30.08
CA ASP A 227 -22.63 -19.03 -29.95
C ASP A 227 -21.99 -18.17 -31.05
N ASP A 228 -21.54 -16.99 -30.67
CA ASP A 228 -20.92 -15.97 -31.50
C ASP A 228 -19.41 -15.85 -31.20
N VAL A 229 -18.67 -15.26 -32.15
CA VAL A 229 -17.26 -14.92 -31.99
C VAL A 229 -17.09 -13.43 -32.22
N HIS A 230 -16.79 -12.70 -31.16
CA HIS A 230 -16.62 -11.26 -31.18
C HIS A 230 -15.14 -10.87 -31.28
N GLY A 231 -14.82 -10.08 -32.30
CA GLY A 231 -13.47 -9.56 -32.53
C GLY A 231 -13.12 -8.32 -31.69
N PRO A 232 -11.82 -7.98 -31.56
CA PRO A 232 -11.34 -6.90 -30.71
C PRO A 232 -11.55 -5.49 -31.27
N ASP A 233 -12.14 -5.35 -32.45
CA ASP A 233 -12.28 -4.07 -33.17
C ASP A 233 -13.54 -3.29 -32.79
N ALA A 234 -14.49 -3.93 -32.08
CA ALA A 234 -15.68 -3.28 -31.56
C ALA A 234 -15.37 -2.42 -30.31
N ALA A 235 -15.90 -1.20 -30.31
CA ALA A 235 -15.89 -0.31 -29.16
C ALA A 235 -17.01 -0.65 -28.17
N VAL A 236 -18.15 -1.18 -28.65
CA VAL A 236 -19.25 -1.66 -27.81
C VAL A 236 -19.77 -2.97 -28.38
N ILE A 237 -19.86 -4.00 -27.54
CA ILE A 237 -20.51 -5.28 -27.85
C ILE A 237 -21.68 -5.43 -26.88
N ILE A 238 -22.88 -5.70 -27.41
CA ILE A 238 -24.04 -6.11 -26.63
C ILE A 238 -24.47 -7.48 -27.13
N ASP A 239 -24.34 -8.50 -26.29
CA ASP A 239 -24.68 -9.87 -26.64
C ASP A 239 -25.90 -10.36 -25.83
N PRO A 240 -26.95 -10.91 -26.47
CA PRO A 240 -28.11 -11.44 -25.76
C PRO A 240 -27.93 -12.83 -25.14
N GLY A 241 -26.81 -13.50 -25.40
CA GLY A 241 -26.36 -14.73 -24.80
C GLY A 241 -26.07 -15.85 -25.80
N GLY A 242 -25.50 -16.95 -25.33
CA GLY A 242 -24.85 -17.96 -26.16
C GLY A 242 -23.52 -18.32 -25.51
N ASN A 243 -22.87 -19.42 -25.88
CA ASN A 243 -21.55 -19.73 -25.31
C ASN A 243 -20.47 -19.14 -26.23
N ASP A 244 -20.09 -17.91 -25.95
CA ASP A 244 -19.39 -17.03 -26.87
C ASP A 244 -17.87 -17.02 -26.67
N ILE A 245 -17.19 -16.50 -27.69
CA ILE A 245 -15.75 -16.20 -27.61
C ILE A 245 -15.53 -14.71 -27.83
N TYR A 246 -14.97 -14.04 -26.83
CA TYR A 246 -14.59 -12.64 -26.89
C TYR A 246 -13.07 -12.51 -27.04
N GLU A 247 -12.60 -12.14 -28.23
CA GLU A 247 -11.19 -11.88 -28.49
C GLU A 247 -10.84 -10.42 -28.18
N ARG A 248 -9.90 -10.20 -27.25
CA ARG A 248 -9.57 -8.88 -26.69
C ARG A 248 -8.15 -8.45 -27.00
N THR A 249 -7.96 -7.14 -27.16
CA THR A 249 -6.64 -6.52 -27.21
C THR A 249 -6.60 -5.30 -26.30
N PRO A 250 -5.42 -4.92 -25.78
CA PRO A 250 -5.30 -3.78 -24.87
C PRO A 250 -5.98 -2.50 -25.42
N VAL A 251 -6.70 -1.81 -24.54
CA VAL A 251 -7.41 -0.55 -24.85
C VAL A 251 -6.46 0.61 -24.62
N THR A 252 -6.12 1.32 -25.71
CA THR A 252 -5.05 2.33 -25.70
C THR A 252 -5.43 3.58 -26.47
N ALA A 253 -4.68 4.66 -26.25
CA ALA A 253 -4.73 5.90 -27.05
C ALA A 253 -6.12 6.58 -27.05
N GLY A 254 -6.74 6.68 -25.88
CA GLY A 254 -8.03 7.31 -25.69
C GLY A 254 -9.19 6.53 -26.30
N ARG A 255 -9.07 5.21 -26.48
CA ARG A 255 -10.13 4.32 -26.97
C ARG A 255 -11.06 3.88 -25.85
N ILE A 256 -12.27 3.48 -26.24
CA ILE A 256 -13.26 2.84 -25.39
C ILE A 256 -13.46 1.41 -25.87
N SER A 257 -13.64 0.47 -24.95
CA SER A 257 -14.15 -0.86 -25.26
C SER A 257 -15.11 -1.36 -24.18
N VAL A 258 -16.33 -1.69 -24.57
CA VAL A 258 -17.38 -2.16 -23.66
C VAL A 258 -17.91 -3.50 -24.16
N ILE A 259 -18.07 -4.46 -23.26
CA ILE A 259 -18.84 -5.67 -23.47
C ILE A 259 -19.97 -5.68 -22.45
N VAL A 260 -21.19 -5.97 -22.92
CA VAL A 260 -22.31 -6.33 -22.06
C VAL A 260 -22.87 -7.63 -22.60
N ASP A 261 -22.52 -8.73 -21.94
CA ASP A 261 -23.08 -10.04 -22.18
C ASP A 261 -24.29 -10.27 -21.27
N LEU A 262 -25.31 -10.98 -21.77
CA LEU A 262 -26.54 -11.25 -21.02
C LEU A 262 -26.65 -12.69 -20.52
N GLY A 263 -25.84 -13.61 -21.04
CA GLY A 263 -25.50 -14.84 -20.36
C GLY A 263 -25.11 -16.00 -21.29
N GLY A 264 -24.39 -16.96 -20.74
CA GLY A 264 -23.86 -18.13 -21.42
C GLY A 264 -22.58 -18.58 -20.73
N ASP A 265 -22.01 -19.73 -21.09
CA ASP A 265 -20.69 -20.11 -20.56
C ASP A 265 -19.62 -19.62 -21.54
N ASP A 266 -19.04 -18.45 -21.27
CA ASP A 266 -18.24 -17.66 -22.19
C ASP A 266 -16.74 -17.75 -21.98
N HIS A 267 -16.00 -17.55 -23.08
CA HIS A 267 -14.55 -17.54 -23.09
C HIS A 267 -14.00 -16.19 -23.52
N TYR A 268 -13.49 -15.43 -22.55
CA TYR A 268 -12.79 -14.17 -22.73
C TYR A 268 -11.28 -14.40 -22.90
N ARG A 269 -10.74 -14.04 -24.05
CA ARG A 269 -9.34 -14.29 -24.44
C ARG A 269 -8.61 -13.02 -24.78
N GLY A 270 -7.29 -13.02 -24.55
CA GLY A 270 -6.42 -11.91 -24.90
C GLY A 270 -6.15 -11.01 -23.70
N SER A 271 -6.47 -9.72 -23.80
CA SER A 271 -6.26 -8.76 -22.69
C SER A 271 -7.19 -7.56 -22.81
N ASP A 272 -7.86 -7.20 -21.73
CA ASP A 272 -8.61 -5.94 -21.57
C ASP A 272 -7.74 -4.82 -20.93
N LEU A 273 -6.43 -5.06 -20.75
CA LEU A 273 -5.52 -4.10 -20.13
C LEU A 273 -5.73 -2.73 -20.77
N THR A 274 -5.91 -1.74 -19.92
CA THR A 274 -6.09 -0.37 -20.36
C THR A 274 -4.80 0.44 -20.14
N VAL A 275 -4.31 1.12 -21.17
CA VAL A 275 -3.24 2.11 -21.07
C VAL A 275 -3.69 3.39 -21.75
N HIS A 276 -4.14 4.38 -20.98
CA HIS A 276 -4.85 5.56 -21.50
C HIS A 276 -6.08 5.17 -22.32
N GLY A 277 -7.03 4.49 -21.68
CA GLY A 277 -8.28 4.01 -22.28
C GLY A 277 -9.39 3.92 -21.24
N LEU A 278 -10.59 3.50 -21.67
CA LEU A 278 -11.68 3.11 -20.79
C LEU A 278 -12.26 1.77 -21.24
N SER A 279 -12.34 0.80 -20.34
CA SER A 279 -12.83 -0.54 -20.62
C SER A 279 -13.88 -0.97 -19.59
N ALA A 280 -14.93 -1.65 -20.06
CA ALA A 280 -15.89 -2.33 -19.20
C ALA A 280 -16.25 -3.70 -19.78
N ILE A 281 -16.27 -4.73 -18.95
CA ILE A 281 -16.89 -6.02 -19.25
C ILE A 281 -17.99 -6.20 -18.21
N ILE A 282 -19.23 -6.39 -18.66
CA ILE A 282 -20.37 -6.66 -17.80
C ILE A 282 -20.95 -7.98 -18.24
N ASP A 283 -20.75 -9.02 -17.43
CA ASP A 283 -21.36 -10.33 -17.62
C ASP A 283 -22.56 -10.49 -16.68
N PHE A 284 -23.62 -11.13 -17.14
CA PHE A 284 -24.86 -11.26 -16.36
C PHE A 284 -25.05 -12.65 -15.76
N SER A 285 -24.52 -13.69 -16.39
CA SER A 285 -24.68 -15.07 -15.93
C SER A 285 -23.90 -16.04 -16.81
N GLY A 286 -23.16 -16.94 -16.21
CA GLY A 286 -22.38 -17.92 -16.96
C GLY A 286 -21.58 -18.81 -16.04
N ASN A 287 -20.78 -19.72 -16.57
CA ASN A 287 -19.55 -20.15 -15.89
C ASN A 287 -18.40 -19.81 -16.82
N ASP A 288 -17.83 -18.64 -16.59
CA ASP A 288 -17.04 -17.90 -17.54
C ASP A 288 -15.56 -18.06 -17.29
N ARG A 289 -14.80 -17.89 -18.37
CA ARG A 289 -13.34 -18.02 -18.34
C ARG A 289 -12.68 -16.77 -18.89
N TYR A 290 -12.00 -16.07 -17.99
CA TYR A 290 -11.19 -14.89 -18.29
C TYR A 290 -9.72 -15.27 -18.26
N MET A 291 -9.11 -15.50 -19.43
CA MET A 291 -7.76 -16.08 -19.52
C MET A 291 -6.74 -15.22 -20.25
N THR A 292 -5.66 -14.86 -19.55
CA THR A 292 -4.48 -14.24 -20.17
C THR A 292 -3.18 -14.72 -19.53
N SER A 293 -2.15 -14.95 -20.35
CA SER A 293 -0.79 -15.25 -19.88
C SER A 293 0.05 -14.00 -19.59
N GLY A 294 -0.47 -12.82 -19.95
CA GLY A 294 0.19 -11.52 -19.81
C GLY A 294 -0.54 -10.61 -18.81
N PRO A 295 -0.45 -9.28 -19.00
CA PRO A 295 -1.28 -8.33 -18.27
C PRO A 295 -2.73 -8.37 -18.73
N GLY A 296 -3.68 -8.13 -17.82
CA GLY A 296 -5.10 -8.06 -18.16
C GLY A 296 -6.04 -8.33 -17.00
N TRP A 297 -7.31 -8.37 -17.33
CA TRP A 297 -8.52 -8.42 -16.51
C TRP A 297 -8.61 -7.31 -15.47
N GLY A 298 -9.42 -6.30 -15.75
CA GLY A 298 -9.64 -5.16 -14.87
C GLY A 298 -8.37 -4.33 -14.61
N ALA A 299 -7.32 -4.43 -15.44
CA ALA A 299 -6.06 -3.72 -15.22
C ALA A 299 -6.01 -2.36 -15.95
N ALA A 300 -5.48 -1.32 -15.29
CA ALA A 300 -5.40 0.01 -15.89
C ALA A 300 -4.15 0.83 -15.54
N ILE A 301 -3.59 1.51 -16.54
CA ILE A 301 -2.56 2.54 -16.40
C ILE A 301 -3.09 3.84 -17.01
N ALA A 302 -3.25 4.88 -16.20
CA ALA A 302 -3.78 6.19 -16.62
C ALA A 302 -5.12 6.09 -17.38
N GLY A 303 -6.02 5.24 -16.90
CA GLY A 303 -7.31 4.94 -17.51
C GLY A 303 -8.22 4.19 -16.54
N ALA A 304 -9.29 3.58 -17.04
CA ALA A 304 -10.13 2.69 -16.25
C ALA A 304 -10.38 1.35 -16.96
N SER A 305 -10.28 0.24 -16.25
CA SER A 305 -10.81 -1.06 -16.69
C SER A 305 -11.62 -1.68 -15.57
N VAL A 306 -12.87 -2.03 -15.86
CA VAL A 306 -13.79 -2.66 -14.90
C VAL A 306 -14.37 -3.93 -15.49
N LEU A 307 -14.28 -5.02 -14.75
CA LEU A 307 -15.01 -6.25 -15.00
C LEU A 307 -16.07 -6.40 -13.91
N VAL A 308 -17.33 -6.62 -14.27
CA VAL A 308 -18.39 -6.98 -13.34
C VAL A 308 -19.08 -8.23 -13.83
N ASP A 309 -18.95 -9.31 -13.05
CA ASP A 309 -19.67 -10.56 -13.24
C ASP A 309 -20.81 -10.63 -12.21
N PHE A 310 -21.97 -11.16 -12.60
CA PHE A 310 -23.17 -11.16 -11.76
C PHE A 310 -23.50 -12.53 -11.17
N SER A 311 -23.09 -13.61 -11.82
CA SER A 311 -23.28 -14.96 -11.33
C SER A 311 -22.57 -16.00 -12.19
N GLY A 312 -21.90 -16.93 -11.53
CA GLY A 312 -21.30 -18.08 -12.18
C GLY A 312 -20.43 -18.86 -11.22
N ASP A 313 -19.82 -19.96 -11.64
CA ASP A 313 -18.60 -20.42 -10.97
C ASP A 313 -17.46 -20.13 -11.95
N ASP A 314 -16.73 -19.04 -11.71
CA ASP A 314 -15.90 -18.38 -12.72
C ASP A 314 -14.39 -18.58 -12.51
N ALA A 315 -13.66 -18.46 -13.63
CA ALA A 315 -12.22 -18.62 -13.66
C ALA A 315 -11.50 -17.37 -14.18
N TYR A 316 -10.77 -16.73 -13.28
CA TYR A 316 -10.06 -15.48 -13.48
C TYR A 316 -8.55 -15.70 -13.49
N GLU A 317 -7.91 -15.72 -14.66
CA GLU A 317 -6.47 -15.99 -14.80
C GLU A 317 -5.71 -14.86 -15.52
N ALA A 318 -4.70 -14.31 -14.84
CA ALA A 318 -3.75 -13.37 -15.41
C ALA A 318 -2.29 -13.74 -15.07
N GLY A 319 -1.40 -13.68 -16.06
CA GLY A 319 0.02 -13.98 -15.85
C GLY A 319 0.80 -12.84 -15.19
N MET A 320 0.39 -11.59 -15.38
CA MET A 320 1.00 -10.41 -14.76
C MET A 320 -0.06 -9.33 -14.61
N VAL A 321 0.22 -8.29 -13.83
CA VAL A 321 -0.48 -7.00 -13.80
C VAL A 321 -1.95 -7.09 -14.21
N GLY A 322 -2.77 -7.59 -13.27
CA GLY A 322 -4.11 -8.07 -13.57
C GLY A 322 -5.07 -8.27 -12.40
N GLN A 323 -6.27 -8.78 -12.67
CA GLN A 323 -7.41 -8.87 -11.75
C GLN A 323 -7.60 -7.64 -10.85
N GLY A 324 -7.75 -6.50 -11.50
CA GLY A 324 -8.04 -5.23 -10.83
C GLY A 324 -6.80 -4.43 -10.39
N ALA A 325 -5.66 -4.53 -11.10
CA ALA A 325 -4.47 -3.75 -10.79
C ALA A 325 -4.51 -2.34 -11.41
N ALA A 326 -3.98 -1.31 -10.73
CA ALA A 326 -4.00 0.04 -11.31
C ALA A 326 -2.81 0.95 -10.95
N ALA A 327 -2.46 1.82 -11.89
CA ALA A 327 -1.64 3.02 -11.67
C ALA A 327 -2.29 4.26 -12.29
N PHE A 328 -2.32 5.39 -11.57
CA PHE A 328 -2.91 6.67 -12.01
C PHE A 328 -4.35 6.57 -12.53
N GLY A 329 -5.12 5.59 -12.09
CA GLY A 329 -6.46 5.32 -12.62
C GLY A 329 -7.18 4.25 -11.83
N LEU A 330 -8.16 3.60 -12.44
CA LEU A 330 -9.00 2.57 -11.81
C LEU A 330 -8.84 1.22 -12.50
N GLY A 331 -8.45 0.21 -11.75
CA GLY A 331 -8.55 -1.18 -12.15
C GLY A 331 -9.48 -1.90 -11.19
N ALA A 332 -10.53 -2.54 -11.70
CA ALA A 332 -11.49 -3.23 -10.87
C ALA A 332 -11.98 -4.53 -11.49
N ILE A 333 -12.14 -5.53 -10.64
CA ILE A 333 -13.01 -6.67 -10.88
C ILE A 333 -14.02 -6.75 -9.73
N VAL A 334 -15.27 -7.03 -10.06
CA VAL A 334 -16.35 -7.25 -9.10
C VAL A 334 -17.08 -8.53 -9.50
N ASP A 335 -17.05 -9.53 -8.64
CA ASP A 335 -17.91 -10.71 -8.73
C ASP A 335 -19.04 -10.59 -7.71
N LEU A 336 -20.23 -11.09 -8.04
CA LEU A 336 -21.39 -10.99 -7.16
C LEU A 336 -21.84 -12.33 -6.58
N ARG A 337 -21.55 -13.46 -7.24
CA ARG A 337 -22.00 -14.79 -6.83
C ARG A 337 -21.18 -15.86 -7.55
N GLY A 338 -20.65 -16.79 -6.78
CA GLY A 338 -20.13 -18.00 -7.37
C GLY A 338 -19.38 -18.87 -6.39
N ASN A 339 -18.52 -19.73 -6.92
CA ASN A 339 -17.34 -20.22 -6.20
C ASN A 339 -16.18 -20.08 -7.18
N ASP A 340 -15.41 -19.03 -6.97
CA ASP A 340 -14.60 -18.44 -8.02
C ASP A 340 -13.12 -18.70 -7.79
N THR A 341 -12.39 -18.74 -8.91
CA THR A 341 -10.95 -19.02 -8.88
C THR A 341 -10.15 -17.88 -9.47
N TYR A 342 -9.37 -17.21 -8.62
CA TYR A 342 -8.49 -16.12 -9.01
C TYR A 342 -7.04 -16.61 -9.02
N ARG A 343 -6.41 -16.60 -10.20
CA ARG A 343 -5.02 -17.04 -10.39
C ARG A 343 -4.18 -15.93 -10.99
N LEU A 344 -3.09 -15.63 -10.30
CA LEU A 344 -2.14 -14.60 -10.69
C LEU A 344 -0.71 -15.08 -10.45
N ARG A 345 0.24 -14.66 -11.30
CA ARG A 345 1.67 -14.76 -10.92
C ARG A 345 2.16 -13.54 -10.13
N SER A 346 1.95 -12.30 -10.59
CA SER A 346 2.35 -11.11 -9.81
C SER A 346 1.65 -9.81 -10.26
N GLY A 347 1.42 -8.88 -9.32
CA GLY A 347 1.01 -7.50 -9.58
C GLY A 347 -0.50 -7.28 -9.73
N GLY A 348 -1.35 -7.89 -8.92
CA GLY A 348 -2.79 -7.97 -9.23
C GLY A 348 -3.70 -8.36 -8.07
N GLN A 349 -4.93 -8.79 -8.34
CA GLN A 349 -5.94 -9.06 -7.30
C GLN A 349 -6.11 -7.85 -6.37
N GLY A 350 -6.50 -6.71 -6.97
CA GLY A 350 -6.67 -5.45 -6.24
C GLY A 350 -5.37 -4.71 -5.92
N PHE A 351 -4.35 -4.80 -6.78
CA PHE A 351 -3.04 -4.16 -6.53
C PHE A 351 -3.02 -2.66 -6.90
N GLY A 352 -2.71 -1.79 -5.94
CA GLY A 352 -2.65 -0.34 -6.13
C GLY A 352 -1.23 0.23 -6.27
N MET A 353 -0.97 0.95 -7.36
CA MET A 353 0.31 1.61 -7.63
C MET A 353 0.09 3.11 -7.87
N ALA A 354 1.07 3.95 -7.52
CA ALA A 354 1.18 5.34 -7.97
C ALA A 354 -0.15 6.10 -8.15
N GLY A 355 -0.83 6.40 -7.05
CA GLY A 355 -2.10 7.14 -7.03
C GLY A 355 -3.31 6.41 -7.65
N GLY A 356 -3.13 5.22 -8.21
CA GLY A 356 -4.21 4.39 -8.76
C GLY A 356 -4.95 3.60 -7.68
N LEU A 357 -6.19 3.24 -7.99
CA LEU A 357 -7.03 2.33 -7.22
C LEU A 357 -7.08 0.98 -7.92
N GLY A 358 -6.50 -0.04 -7.27
CA GLY A 358 -6.72 -1.43 -7.63
C GLY A 358 -7.80 -2.05 -6.73
N LEU A 359 -8.78 -2.73 -7.33
CA LEU A 359 -9.89 -3.35 -6.62
C LEU A 359 -10.16 -4.78 -7.13
N LEU A 360 -10.22 -5.72 -6.22
CA LEU A 360 -10.95 -6.98 -6.37
C LEU A 360 -12.05 -6.98 -5.32
N TRP A 361 -13.29 -7.21 -5.72
CA TRP A 361 -14.42 -7.31 -4.80
C TRP A 361 -15.28 -8.51 -5.17
N ASP A 362 -15.19 -9.56 -4.36
CA ASP A 362 -16.11 -10.69 -4.40
C ASP A 362 -17.19 -10.50 -3.34
N ARG A 363 -18.40 -11.00 -3.60
CA ARG A 363 -19.54 -10.79 -2.73
C ARG A 363 -20.07 -12.05 -2.07
N ASN A 364 -19.82 -13.21 -2.64
CA ASN A 364 -20.40 -14.45 -2.13
C ASN A 364 -19.83 -15.65 -2.88
N GLY A 365 -19.24 -16.58 -2.15
CA GLY A 365 -18.77 -17.83 -2.72
C GLY A 365 -17.71 -18.45 -1.83
N ASN A 366 -17.40 -19.72 -2.03
CA ASN A 366 -16.20 -20.29 -1.41
C ASN A 366 -15.05 -20.16 -2.40
N ASP A 367 -14.24 -19.13 -2.24
CA ASP A 367 -13.37 -18.61 -3.28
C ASP A 367 -11.89 -18.94 -3.03
N SER A 368 -11.12 -18.96 -4.11
CA SER A 368 -9.69 -19.26 -4.05
C SER A 368 -8.85 -18.18 -4.73
N TYR A 369 -8.14 -17.41 -3.92
CA TYR A 369 -7.21 -16.35 -4.34
C TYR A 369 -5.76 -16.84 -4.31
N ARG A 370 -5.14 -17.02 -5.47
CA ARG A 370 -3.76 -17.55 -5.56
C ARG A 370 -2.84 -16.63 -6.34
N ALA A 371 -1.87 -16.04 -5.63
CA ALA A 371 -0.74 -15.34 -6.20
C ALA A 371 0.56 -16.13 -6.03
N ALA A 372 1.26 -16.41 -7.13
CA ALA A 372 2.66 -16.84 -7.05
C ALA A 372 3.56 -15.64 -6.73
N GLY A 373 4.72 -15.53 -7.35
CA GLY A 373 5.54 -14.32 -7.27
C GLY A 373 6.68 -14.33 -8.28
N LEU A 374 7.16 -13.15 -8.65
CA LEU A 374 8.41 -13.03 -9.39
C LEU A 374 9.61 -13.40 -8.51
N ALA A 375 10.69 -13.88 -9.09
CA ALA A 375 11.90 -14.18 -8.33
C ALA A 375 12.38 -12.96 -7.53
N ASP A 376 12.62 -13.13 -6.24
CA ASP A 376 13.17 -12.08 -5.39
C ASP A 376 14.69 -12.01 -5.54
N VAL A 377 15.18 -10.89 -6.07
CA VAL A 377 16.62 -10.64 -6.26
C VAL A 377 17.40 -10.61 -4.95
N PHE A 378 16.71 -10.42 -3.81
CA PHE A 378 17.32 -10.39 -2.48
C PHE A 378 17.27 -11.73 -1.74
N GLY A 379 16.65 -12.77 -2.32
CA GLY A 379 16.61 -14.11 -1.73
C GLY A 379 15.90 -14.18 -0.36
N ARG A 380 14.83 -13.41 -0.14
CA ARG A 380 14.17 -13.28 1.18
C ARG A 380 13.20 -14.40 1.55
N GLY A 381 13.26 -15.52 0.83
CA GLY A 381 12.51 -16.75 1.14
C GLY A 381 11.21 -16.97 0.37
N GLY A 382 10.82 -16.03 -0.50
CA GLY A 382 9.66 -16.17 -1.38
C GLY A 382 9.81 -15.32 -2.64
N GLY A 383 8.85 -15.43 -3.55
CA GLY A 383 8.70 -14.54 -4.69
C GLY A 383 7.87 -13.29 -4.37
N VAL A 384 7.98 -12.29 -5.23
CA VAL A 384 7.32 -10.99 -5.11
C VAL A 384 5.94 -11.06 -5.77
N SER A 385 4.89 -11.17 -4.96
CA SER A 385 3.50 -11.32 -5.43
C SER A 385 2.88 -9.98 -5.80
N HIS A 386 3.01 -8.94 -4.95
CA HIS A 386 2.29 -7.67 -5.13
C HIS A 386 0.79 -7.90 -5.39
N ALA A 387 0.09 -8.51 -4.43
CA ALA A 387 -1.27 -8.98 -4.69
C ALA A 387 -2.22 -8.92 -3.48
N GLN A 388 -3.50 -9.22 -3.70
CA GLN A 388 -4.51 -9.37 -2.65
C GLN A 388 -4.63 -8.09 -1.81
N GLY A 389 -5.00 -7.00 -2.48
CA GLY A 389 -5.20 -5.71 -1.84
C GLY A 389 -3.91 -5.00 -1.42
N ALA A 390 -2.76 -5.38 -1.97
CA ALA A 390 -1.50 -4.69 -1.69
C ALA A 390 -1.42 -3.31 -2.38
N ALA A 391 -0.64 -2.39 -1.83
CA ALA A 391 -0.32 -1.11 -2.43
C ALA A 391 1.17 -0.79 -2.35
N PHE A 392 1.76 -0.32 -3.44
CA PHE A 392 3.22 -0.16 -3.51
C PHE A 392 3.66 1.14 -4.21
N GLY A 393 4.53 1.89 -3.53
CA GLY A 393 5.27 3.03 -4.06
C GLY A 393 6.78 2.80 -4.07
N PHE A 394 7.52 3.70 -4.72
CA PHE A 394 8.98 3.66 -4.75
C PHE A 394 9.58 4.83 -3.98
N ARG A 395 10.32 4.49 -2.92
CA ARG A 395 10.91 5.46 -1.98
C ARG A 395 11.61 6.61 -2.71
N THR A 396 11.38 7.81 -2.19
CA THR A 396 11.85 9.12 -2.68
C THR A 396 11.44 9.53 -4.10
N MET A 397 10.85 8.64 -4.89
CA MET A 397 10.49 8.91 -6.29
C MET A 397 8.98 9.10 -6.50
N ILE A 398 8.17 8.13 -6.08
CA ILE A 398 6.72 8.15 -6.31
C ILE A 398 5.98 7.35 -5.24
N GLY A 399 4.86 7.89 -4.74
CA GLY A 399 4.00 7.23 -3.76
C GLY A 399 3.30 6.00 -4.32
N GLY A 400 2.71 5.20 -3.43
CA GLY A 400 1.89 4.06 -3.79
C GLY A 400 0.50 4.45 -4.27
N GLY A 401 -0.36 3.45 -4.44
CA GLY A 401 -1.79 3.64 -4.71
C GLY A 401 -2.66 3.25 -3.52
N VAL A 402 -3.91 2.95 -3.81
CA VAL A 402 -4.82 2.25 -2.91
C VAL A 402 -5.09 0.88 -3.51
N GLY A 403 -4.79 -0.18 -2.77
CA GLY A 403 -5.08 -1.56 -3.16
C GLY A 403 -6.13 -2.15 -2.23
N ILE A 404 -7.15 -2.79 -2.81
CA ILE A 404 -8.26 -3.38 -2.07
C ILE A 404 -8.56 -4.76 -2.64
N LEU A 405 -8.51 -5.78 -1.78
CA LEU A 405 -9.26 -7.01 -1.97
C LEU A 405 -10.37 -7.01 -0.93
N ARG A 406 -11.59 -7.27 -1.35
CA ARG A 406 -12.73 -7.43 -0.46
C ARG A 406 -13.49 -8.71 -0.81
N ASP A 407 -13.76 -9.52 0.19
CA ASP A 407 -14.72 -10.62 0.13
C ASP A 407 -15.88 -10.29 1.09
N ASP A 408 -17.12 -10.65 0.74
CA ASP A 408 -18.27 -10.41 1.60
C ASP A 408 -18.84 -11.67 2.27
N ALA A 409 -18.50 -12.89 1.82
CA ALA A 409 -18.99 -14.13 2.42
C ALA A 409 -18.41 -15.41 1.79
N GLY A 410 -18.08 -16.38 2.64
CA GLY A 410 -17.86 -17.78 2.28
C GLY A 410 -16.61 -18.33 2.95
N ASP A 411 -16.29 -19.62 2.76
CA ASP A 411 -15.08 -20.21 3.35
C ASP A 411 -13.92 -20.13 2.34
N ASP A 412 -13.03 -19.15 2.52
CA ASP A 412 -12.10 -18.70 1.50
C ASP A 412 -10.64 -19.12 1.73
N LEU A 413 -9.90 -19.13 0.63
CA LEU A 413 -8.47 -19.42 0.63
C LEU A 413 -7.66 -18.29 -0.01
N TYR A 414 -6.84 -17.63 0.80
CA TYR A 414 -5.90 -16.60 0.41
C TYR A 414 -4.45 -17.12 0.44
N GLU A 415 -3.88 -17.37 -0.74
CA GLU A 415 -2.48 -17.77 -0.86
C GLU A 415 -1.66 -16.76 -1.66
N ALA A 416 -0.62 -16.23 -1.04
CA ALA A 416 0.38 -15.40 -1.70
C ALA A 416 1.79 -15.70 -1.18
N GLN A 417 2.80 -15.09 -1.79
CA GLN A 417 4.17 -15.13 -1.29
C GLN A 417 4.50 -13.84 -0.56
N MET A 418 5.12 -12.86 -1.22
CA MET A 418 5.51 -11.60 -0.57
C MET A 418 4.78 -10.38 -1.10
N PHE A 419 4.63 -9.37 -0.25
CA PHE A 419 3.95 -8.11 -0.58
C PHE A 419 2.50 -8.34 -0.94
N ALA A 420 1.72 -8.87 0.02
CA ALA A 420 0.35 -9.30 -0.22
C ALA A 420 -0.58 -9.13 0.97
N GLN A 421 -1.87 -9.41 0.79
CA GLN A 421 -2.87 -9.49 1.87
C GLN A 421 -2.96 -8.17 2.65
N GLY A 422 -3.41 -7.12 1.96
CA GLY A 422 -3.63 -5.81 2.56
C GLY A 422 -2.35 -5.07 2.97
N MET A 423 -1.23 -5.35 2.32
CA MET A 423 0.05 -4.73 2.63
C MET A 423 0.20 -3.34 2.00
N GLY A 424 0.71 -2.36 2.74
CA GLY A 424 1.07 -1.04 2.23
C GLY A 424 2.58 -0.81 2.22
N PHE A 425 3.12 -0.30 1.11
CA PHE A 425 4.53 0.07 0.97
C PHE A 425 4.68 1.48 0.38
N TYR A 426 5.47 2.33 1.04
CA TYR A 426 5.82 3.69 0.60
C TYR A 426 4.65 4.54 0.09
N TYR A 427 3.97 5.22 1.01
CA TYR A 427 2.78 6.03 0.71
C TYR A 427 1.69 5.26 -0.05
N GLY A 428 1.55 3.96 0.23
CA GLY A 428 0.43 3.13 -0.23
C GLY A 428 -0.55 2.83 0.89
N VAL A 429 -1.81 2.58 0.54
CA VAL A 429 -2.81 2.00 1.44
C VAL A 429 -3.23 0.64 0.90
N GLY A 430 -2.87 -0.43 1.60
CA GLY A 430 -3.35 -1.78 1.31
C GLY A 430 -4.50 -2.16 2.24
N LEU A 431 -5.52 -2.81 1.68
CA LEU A 431 -6.66 -3.36 2.42
C LEU A 431 -7.01 -4.75 1.88
N LEU A 432 -6.99 -5.75 2.76
CA LEU A 432 -7.75 -6.98 2.58
C LEU A 432 -8.90 -6.93 3.58
N TRP A 433 -10.13 -7.06 3.11
CA TRP A 433 -11.32 -7.02 3.94
C TRP A 433 -12.22 -8.21 3.64
N ASP A 434 -12.20 -9.20 4.50
CA ASP A 434 -13.14 -10.31 4.52
C ASP A 434 -14.29 -9.98 5.49
N ARG A 435 -15.51 -10.41 5.17
CA ARG A 435 -16.69 -10.19 6.01
C ARG A 435 -17.27 -11.44 6.64
N GLY A 436 -16.72 -12.62 6.33
CA GLY A 436 -16.83 -13.78 7.18
C GLY A 436 -16.84 -15.10 6.44
N GLY A 437 -16.46 -16.13 7.18
CA GLY A 437 -16.10 -17.43 6.64
C GLY A 437 -15.33 -18.22 7.68
N ASP A 438 -15.01 -19.49 7.46
CA ASP A 438 -13.87 -20.12 8.16
C ASP A 438 -12.64 -20.06 7.24
N ASP A 439 -11.85 -18.99 7.33
CA ASP A 439 -10.91 -18.57 6.29
C ASP A 439 -9.45 -18.98 6.52
N ARG A 440 -8.70 -19.02 5.41
CA ARG A 440 -7.28 -19.40 5.44
C ARG A 440 -6.40 -18.40 4.73
N TYR A 441 -5.52 -17.77 5.50
CA TYR A 441 -4.55 -16.80 5.04
C TYR A 441 -3.13 -17.35 5.11
N HIS A 442 -2.54 -17.66 3.95
CA HIS A 442 -1.16 -18.11 3.86
C HIS A 442 -0.29 -17.13 3.05
N ALA A 443 0.76 -16.62 3.68
CA ALA A 443 1.77 -15.81 3.03
C ALA A 443 3.20 -16.13 3.50
N VAL A 444 4.19 -15.55 2.83
CA VAL A 444 5.61 -15.75 3.16
C VAL A 444 6.13 -14.62 4.04
N ARG A 445 6.08 -13.38 3.53
CA ARG A 445 6.71 -12.21 4.13
C ARG A 445 6.08 -10.91 3.64
N TYR A 446 6.09 -9.85 4.43
CA TYR A 446 5.48 -8.55 4.06
C TYR A 446 4.01 -8.73 3.68
N ALA A 447 3.21 -9.25 4.61
CA ALA A 447 1.83 -9.58 4.35
C ALA A 447 0.94 -9.45 5.60
N GLN A 448 -0.37 -9.64 5.40
CA GLN A 448 -1.38 -9.67 6.47
C GLN A 448 -1.44 -8.35 7.22
N GLY A 449 -1.80 -7.28 6.49
CA GLY A 449 -1.97 -5.94 7.06
C GLY A 449 -0.66 -5.27 7.48
N ASN A 450 0.44 -5.57 6.80
CA ASN A 450 1.73 -4.97 7.10
C ASN A 450 1.86 -3.55 6.51
N GLY A 451 2.24 -2.58 7.32
CA GLY A 451 2.64 -1.25 6.85
C GLY A 451 4.16 -1.10 6.78
N VAL A 452 4.68 -0.59 5.66
CA VAL A 452 6.12 -0.44 5.43
C VAL A 452 6.47 0.91 4.80
N HIS A 453 7.40 1.67 5.40
CA HIS A 453 7.89 2.97 4.93
C HIS A 453 6.76 3.98 4.72
N GLU A 454 6.28 4.67 5.76
CA GLU A 454 5.26 5.73 5.60
C GLU A 454 3.98 5.27 4.84
N ALA A 455 3.60 4.01 5.02
CA ALA A 455 2.43 3.40 4.39
C ALA A 455 1.45 2.85 5.42
N VAL A 456 0.29 2.41 4.95
CA VAL A 456 -0.74 1.80 5.78
C VAL A 456 -1.12 0.45 5.20
N GLY A 457 -1.01 -0.61 6.00
CA GLY A 457 -1.52 -1.93 5.66
C GLY A 457 -2.61 -2.35 6.63
N VAL A 458 -3.68 -2.92 6.10
CA VAL A 458 -4.84 -3.39 6.85
C VAL A 458 -5.28 -4.76 6.32
N LEU A 459 -5.35 -5.74 7.21
CA LEU A 459 -6.15 -6.93 7.01
C LEU A 459 -7.29 -6.87 8.03
N ARG A 460 -8.52 -7.05 7.58
CA ARG A 460 -9.70 -7.13 8.43
C ARG A 460 -10.53 -8.34 8.05
N ASP A 461 -10.80 -9.17 9.03
CA ASP A 461 -11.80 -10.24 9.01
C ASP A 461 -12.91 -9.87 10.02
N GLU A 462 -14.17 -10.12 9.69
CA GLU A 462 -15.30 -9.78 10.55
C GLU A 462 -15.80 -10.95 11.40
N SER A 463 -15.58 -12.20 10.99
CA SER A 463 -16.04 -13.38 11.73
C SER A 463 -15.54 -14.68 11.12
N GLY A 464 -15.21 -15.66 11.95
CA GLY A 464 -14.84 -16.97 11.44
C GLY A 464 -14.22 -17.88 12.46
N ASN A 465 -13.52 -18.91 12.01
CA ASN A 465 -12.49 -19.59 12.80
C ASN A 465 -11.25 -19.66 11.93
N ASP A 466 -10.48 -18.59 11.96
CA ASP A 466 -9.58 -18.26 10.88
C ASP A 466 -8.16 -18.72 11.16
N HIS A 467 -7.41 -18.97 10.08
CA HIS A 467 -6.02 -19.39 10.17
C HIS A 467 -5.10 -18.44 9.41
N TYR A 468 -4.30 -17.69 10.17
CA TYR A 468 -3.31 -16.74 9.67
C TYR A 468 -1.90 -17.32 9.79
N GLU A 469 -1.26 -17.62 8.66
CA GLU A 469 0.09 -18.18 8.62
C GLU A 469 1.07 -17.37 7.77
N LEU A 470 2.20 -17.04 8.38
CA LEU A 470 3.42 -16.61 7.69
C LEU A 470 4.47 -17.70 7.77
N THR A 471 5.22 -17.93 6.69
CA THR A 471 6.32 -18.91 6.67
C THR A 471 7.71 -18.30 6.93
N VAL A 472 7.88 -16.99 6.75
CA VAL A 472 9.15 -16.27 7.04
C VAL A 472 8.97 -15.14 8.07
N GLY A 473 7.90 -14.34 7.99
CA GLY A 473 7.56 -13.31 8.98
C GLY A 473 7.52 -11.89 8.42
N VAL A 474 7.63 -10.85 9.26
CA VAL A 474 7.40 -9.44 8.85
C VAL A 474 5.98 -9.27 8.31
N GLY A 475 4.99 -9.28 9.19
CA GLY A 475 3.59 -9.22 8.80
C GLY A 475 2.62 -9.21 9.98
N GLN A 476 1.38 -9.64 9.78
CA GLN A 476 0.34 -9.72 10.82
C GLN A 476 0.24 -8.43 11.65
N GLY A 477 -0.19 -7.36 10.98
CA GLY A 477 -0.37 -6.06 11.60
C GLY A 477 0.93 -5.39 12.05
N MET A 478 2.09 -5.76 11.48
CA MET A 478 3.36 -5.11 11.82
C MET A 478 3.45 -3.71 11.21
N GLY A 479 3.90 -2.73 12.00
CA GLY A 479 4.32 -1.41 11.52
C GLY A 479 5.84 -1.28 11.38
N LEU A 480 6.33 -1.05 10.18
CA LEU A 480 7.77 -0.93 9.88
C LEU A 480 8.10 0.42 9.26
N ASP A 481 9.00 1.17 9.91
CA ASP A 481 9.55 2.43 9.39
C ASP A 481 8.47 3.49 9.10
N LEU A 482 8.04 4.18 10.17
CA LEU A 482 7.05 5.26 10.08
C LEU A 482 5.71 4.84 9.44
N ALA A 483 5.40 3.54 9.44
CA ALA A 483 4.21 2.98 8.83
C ALA A 483 3.25 2.40 9.87
N VAL A 484 2.00 2.23 9.46
CA VAL A 484 0.92 1.67 10.28
C VAL A 484 0.53 0.30 9.71
N GLY A 485 0.63 -0.75 10.53
CA GLY A 485 0.12 -2.08 10.20
C GLY A 485 -1.00 -2.49 11.13
N ILE A 486 -2.07 -3.06 10.58
CA ILE A 486 -3.26 -3.50 11.30
C ILE A 486 -3.69 -4.88 10.82
N LEU A 487 -3.87 -5.82 11.75
CA LEU A 487 -4.70 -7.00 11.53
C LEU A 487 -5.85 -6.95 12.55
N LEU A 488 -7.08 -7.01 12.07
CA LEU A 488 -8.28 -7.05 12.90
C LEU A 488 -9.07 -8.31 12.58
N ASP A 489 -9.35 -9.09 13.59
CA ASP A 489 -10.27 -10.23 13.55
C ASP A 489 -11.48 -9.92 14.44
N GLY A 490 -12.67 -10.08 13.86
CA GLY A 490 -13.94 -9.67 14.45
C GLY A 490 -14.50 -10.68 15.44
N ALA A 491 -14.30 -11.98 15.27
CA ALA A 491 -14.85 -13.03 16.13
C ALA A 491 -14.37 -14.40 15.68
N GLY A 492 -14.08 -15.31 16.61
CA GLY A 492 -13.77 -16.69 16.23
C GLY A 492 -13.05 -17.48 17.30
N ASP A 493 -12.59 -18.68 16.99
CA ASP A 493 -11.56 -19.38 17.76
C ASP A 493 -10.29 -19.53 16.87
N ASP A 494 -9.55 -18.42 16.74
CA ASP A 494 -8.61 -18.23 15.62
C ASP A 494 -7.18 -18.74 15.89
N ARG A 495 -6.39 -18.81 14.82
CA ARG A 495 -5.01 -19.31 14.85
C ARG A 495 -4.08 -18.35 14.14
N TYR A 496 -3.09 -17.85 14.89
CA TYR A 496 -2.07 -16.94 14.38
C TYR A 496 -0.71 -17.59 14.47
N ARG A 497 -0.04 -17.80 13.33
CA ARG A 497 1.30 -18.37 13.26
C ARG A 497 2.23 -17.49 12.44
N ALA A 498 3.36 -17.11 13.04
CA ALA A 498 4.42 -16.40 12.32
C ALA A 498 5.79 -16.70 12.92
N PRO A 499 6.89 -16.70 12.15
CA PRO A 499 8.20 -16.97 12.73
C PRO A 499 8.73 -15.80 13.55
N VAL A 500 8.56 -14.57 13.04
CA VAL A 500 9.27 -13.39 13.55
C VAL A 500 8.60 -12.08 13.11
N LEU A 501 8.76 -11.00 13.88
CA LEU A 501 8.35 -9.63 13.52
C LEU A 501 6.90 -9.59 13.02
N ALA A 502 5.99 -10.06 13.87
CA ALA A 502 4.60 -10.26 13.55
C ALA A 502 3.70 -10.07 14.78
N GLN A 503 2.39 -10.09 14.57
CA GLN A 503 1.38 -10.02 15.62
C GLN A 503 1.45 -8.69 16.38
N GLY A 504 1.34 -7.60 15.62
CA GLY A 504 1.23 -6.23 16.15
C GLY A 504 2.56 -5.64 16.58
N THR A 505 3.68 -6.17 16.05
CA THR A 505 5.00 -5.60 16.36
C THR A 505 5.27 -4.30 15.64
N ALA A 506 6.19 -3.50 16.17
CA ALA A 506 6.68 -2.33 15.45
C ALA A 506 8.17 -2.04 15.59
N THR A 507 8.76 -1.54 14.53
CA THR A 507 10.17 -1.12 14.49
C THR A 507 10.32 0.19 13.71
N ALA A 508 11.43 0.89 13.90
CA ALA A 508 11.73 2.14 13.19
C ALA A 508 10.60 3.20 13.28
N ASN A 509 10.04 3.40 14.48
CA ASN A 509 8.94 4.32 14.77
C ASN A 509 7.62 4.00 14.05
N GLY A 510 7.42 2.74 13.63
CA GLY A 510 6.13 2.26 13.15
C GLY A 510 5.09 2.09 14.27
N VAL A 511 3.85 1.85 13.85
CA VAL A 511 2.71 1.48 14.70
C VAL A 511 2.15 0.15 14.19
N GLY A 512 2.23 -0.89 15.01
CA GLY A 512 1.66 -2.21 14.72
C GLY A 512 0.53 -2.52 15.69
N ILE A 513 -0.61 -2.96 15.16
CA ILE A 513 -1.81 -3.22 15.95
C ILE A 513 -2.40 -4.56 15.49
N VAL A 514 -2.66 -5.43 16.44
CA VAL A 514 -3.53 -6.58 16.25
C VAL A 514 -4.69 -6.50 17.21
N ILE A 515 -5.89 -6.73 16.69
CA ILE A 515 -7.13 -6.72 17.43
C ILE A 515 -7.84 -8.02 17.12
N ASP A 516 -8.07 -8.82 18.14
CA ASP A 516 -8.96 -9.96 18.12
C ASP A 516 -10.06 -9.64 19.15
N THR A 517 -11.32 -9.56 18.72
CA THR A 517 -12.39 -9.08 19.62
C THR A 517 -12.93 -10.15 20.58
N GLY A 518 -12.57 -11.43 20.37
CA GLY A 518 -12.78 -12.49 21.34
C GLY A 518 -12.83 -13.88 20.75
N GLY A 519 -12.55 -14.88 21.60
CA GLY A 519 -12.36 -16.25 21.15
C GLY A 519 -11.51 -17.07 22.11
N ALA A 520 -11.24 -18.33 21.76
CA ALA A 520 -10.15 -19.13 22.32
C ALA A 520 -8.99 -19.26 21.34
N ASP A 521 -8.40 -18.11 21.03
CA ASP A 521 -7.39 -17.96 19.99
C ASP A 521 -6.03 -18.48 20.42
N ARG A 522 -5.28 -18.94 19.42
CA ARG A 522 -3.96 -19.56 19.60
C ARG A 522 -2.90 -18.80 18.84
N TRP A 523 -1.90 -18.34 19.58
CA TRP A 523 -0.85 -17.45 19.09
C TRP A 523 0.50 -18.17 19.11
N TYR A 524 1.09 -18.39 17.93
CA TYR A 524 2.32 -19.14 17.73
C TYR A 524 3.43 -18.26 17.14
N ILE A 525 4.60 -18.29 17.79
CA ILE A 525 5.82 -17.62 17.31
C ILE A 525 7.02 -18.57 17.33
N ASP A 526 7.75 -18.70 16.22
CA ASP A 526 8.85 -19.67 16.09
C ASP A 526 10.26 -19.10 16.43
N ALA A 527 10.39 -17.79 16.70
CA ALA A 527 11.66 -17.14 17.07
C ALA A 527 11.63 -16.42 18.43
N ASP A 528 12.80 -16.10 18.99
CA ASP A 528 12.94 -15.33 20.25
C ASP A 528 12.98 -13.80 20.03
N GLN A 529 12.38 -13.34 18.93
CA GLN A 529 12.33 -11.92 18.57
C GLN A 529 11.02 -11.27 19.08
N PRO A 530 10.93 -9.92 19.04
CA PRO A 530 9.70 -9.22 19.38
C PRO A 530 8.52 -9.76 18.58
N SER A 531 7.42 -10.00 19.30
CA SER A 531 6.11 -10.44 18.81
C SER A 531 5.05 -9.98 19.80
N TRP A 532 3.77 -10.21 19.52
CA TRP A 532 2.67 -10.01 20.48
C TRP A 532 2.57 -8.59 21.03
N GLY A 533 2.51 -7.60 20.12
CA GLY A 533 2.39 -6.20 20.50
C GLY A 533 3.68 -5.58 21.04
N ARG A 534 4.86 -6.15 20.75
CA ARG A 534 6.17 -5.61 21.17
C ARG A 534 6.77 -4.68 20.13
N ALA A 535 7.50 -3.67 20.58
CA ALA A 535 8.09 -2.68 19.69
C ALA A 535 9.50 -2.25 20.07
N HIS A 536 10.29 -1.86 19.07
CA HIS A 536 11.63 -1.32 19.23
C HIS A 536 11.65 0.19 19.00
N TRP A 537 12.00 0.95 20.03
CA TRP A 537 12.17 2.40 19.91
C TRP A 537 13.32 2.71 18.97
N SER A 538 13.13 3.71 18.12
CA SER A 538 14.11 4.17 17.15
C SER A 538 14.12 5.70 17.11
N ARG A 539 15.21 6.30 16.62
CA ARG A 539 15.37 7.77 16.54
C ARG A 539 15.20 8.51 17.88
N GLY A 540 15.30 7.81 19.01
CA GLY A 540 15.04 8.35 20.36
C GLY A 540 13.54 8.51 20.70
N LEU A 541 12.65 7.97 19.87
CA LEU A 541 11.20 8.10 19.96
C LEU A 541 10.55 6.71 20.05
N PRO A 542 9.32 6.59 20.59
CA PRO A 542 8.64 5.32 20.64
C PRO A 542 8.28 4.79 19.25
N SER A 543 8.32 3.46 19.14
CA SER A 543 7.49 2.70 18.20
C SER A 543 6.36 2.07 19.02
N LEU A 544 5.20 1.83 18.42
CA LEU A 544 4.04 1.30 19.14
C LEU A 544 3.67 -0.08 18.62
N GLY A 545 3.66 -1.06 19.51
CA GLY A 545 3.10 -2.38 19.24
C GLY A 545 1.94 -2.64 20.17
N LEU A 546 0.83 -3.17 19.68
CA LEU A 546 -0.38 -3.45 20.45
C LEU A 546 -0.97 -4.80 20.01
N LEU A 547 -1.28 -5.64 20.98
CA LEU A 547 -2.10 -6.83 20.80
C LEU A 547 -3.29 -6.75 21.77
N LEU A 548 -4.49 -6.62 21.22
CA LEU A 548 -5.76 -6.60 21.95
C LEU A 548 -6.47 -7.94 21.69
N TYR A 549 -6.79 -8.67 22.75
CA TYR A 549 -7.31 -10.04 22.67
C TYR A 549 -8.13 -10.39 23.92
N GLU A 550 -8.86 -11.50 23.90
CA GLU A 550 -9.56 -12.06 25.07
C GLU A 550 -8.62 -12.88 25.96
N SER A 551 -8.12 -12.24 27.02
CA SER A 551 -7.04 -12.80 27.84
C SER A 551 -7.40 -14.04 28.65
N SER A 552 -8.68 -14.29 28.93
CA SER A 552 -9.09 -15.43 29.76
C SER A 552 -9.01 -16.78 29.04
N ARG A 553 -9.00 -16.77 27.70
CA ARG A 553 -9.06 -17.98 26.86
C ARG A 553 -7.88 -18.12 25.89
N ALA A 554 -7.14 -17.04 25.61
CA ALA A 554 -6.03 -17.07 24.67
C ALA A 554 -4.84 -17.92 25.14
N VAL A 555 -4.24 -18.66 24.20
CA VAL A 555 -3.07 -19.51 24.43
C VAL A 555 -1.88 -19.01 23.60
N PHE A 556 -0.76 -18.75 24.26
CA PHE A 556 0.48 -18.32 23.61
C PHE A 556 1.50 -19.45 23.62
N THR A 557 2.11 -19.69 22.47
CA THR A 557 3.16 -20.70 22.28
C THR A 557 4.35 -20.07 21.58
N ARG A 558 5.56 -20.27 22.12
CA ARG A 558 6.82 -19.87 21.48
C ARG A 558 7.70 -21.10 21.30
N LYS A 559 8.17 -21.36 20.08
CA LYS A 559 9.03 -22.52 19.77
C LYS A 559 8.48 -23.87 20.28
N GLY A 560 7.16 -24.03 20.22
CA GLY A 560 6.46 -25.22 20.71
C GLY A 560 6.26 -25.28 22.24
N GLU A 561 6.73 -24.29 22.99
CA GLU A 561 6.55 -24.20 24.44
C GLU A 561 5.45 -23.20 24.81
N ALA A 562 4.56 -23.57 25.73
CA ALA A 562 3.52 -22.68 26.22
C ALA A 562 4.11 -21.52 27.03
N VAL A 563 3.64 -20.30 26.74
CA VAL A 563 4.07 -19.08 27.44
C VAL A 563 2.97 -18.64 28.39
N SER A 564 3.29 -18.62 29.69
CA SER A 564 2.38 -18.10 30.72
C SER A 564 2.27 -16.58 30.61
N GLN A 565 1.03 -16.09 30.63
CA GLN A 565 0.74 -14.66 30.66
C GLN A 565 0.88 -14.13 32.10
N PRO A 566 1.59 -13.01 32.33
CA PRO A 566 1.54 -12.32 33.61
C PRO A 566 0.12 -11.82 33.94
N PRO A 567 -0.28 -11.75 35.22
CA PRO A 567 -1.54 -11.11 35.60
C PRO A 567 -1.63 -9.69 35.01
N LEU A 568 -2.79 -9.34 34.47
CA LEU A 568 -3.08 -8.02 33.89
C LEU A 568 -2.25 -7.66 32.64
N SER A 569 -1.51 -8.59 32.03
CA SER A 569 -0.71 -8.31 30.82
C SER A 569 -1.53 -7.71 29.67
N ALA A 570 -2.78 -8.14 29.52
CA ALA A 570 -3.72 -7.60 28.53
C ALA A 570 -3.99 -6.09 28.71
N GLU A 571 -3.95 -5.57 29.94
CA GLU A 571 -4.10 -4.14 30.23
C GLU A 571 -2.90 -3.30 29.75
N PHE A 572 -1.81 -3.98 29.41
CA PHE A 572 -0.63 -3.40 28.77
C PHE A 572 -0.58 -3.72 27.28
N GLY A 573 -1.65 -4.19 26.63
CA GLY A 573 -1.70 -4.38 25.17
C GLY A 573 -0.81 -5.51 24.63
N GLY A 574 -0.77 -6.64 25.34
CA GLY A 574 -0.09 -7.86 24.91
C GLY A 574 0.45 -8.69 26.10
N PRO A 575 0.70 -10.00 25.93
CA PRO A 575 1.25 -10.86 26.99
C PRO A 575 2.59 -10.37 27.55
N LEU A 576 3.34 -9.59 26.76
CA LEU A 576 4.64 -9.01 27.13
C LEU A 576 4.60 -7.47 27.18
N GLY A 577 3.41 -6.86 27.25
CA GLY A 577 3.21 -5.41 27.18
C GLY A 577 3.86 -4.64 28.33
N GLY A 578 3.92 -5.24 29.54
CA GLY A 578 4.55 -4.65 30.72
C GLY A 578 6.08 -4.83 30.82
N ALA A 579 6.70 -5.56 29.89
CA ALA A 579 8.14 -5.78 29.92
C ALA A 579 8.92 -4.50 29.50
N PRO A 580 10.18 -4.32 29.94
CA PRO A 580 10.95 -3.10 29.71
C PRO A 580 11.03 -2.66 28.25
N ILE A 581 11.21 -1.35 28.04
CA ILE A 581 11.38 -0.75 26.72
C ILE A 581 12.62 -1.35 26.05
N THR A 582 12.44 -1.80 24.82
CA THR A 582 13.50 -2.26 23.94
C THR A 582 13.86 -1.17 22.95
N HIS A 583 15.14 -0.82 22.88
CA HIS A 583 15.68 0.09 21.87
C HIS A 583 16.27 -0.73 20.72
N GLU A 584 16.13 -0.23 19.51
CA GLU A 584 16.82 -0.80 18.36
C GLU A 584 18.33 -0.78 18.61
N PRO A 585 19.02 -1.95 18.55
CA PRO A 585 20.44 -2.01 18.86
C PRO A 585 21.22 -1.22 17.81
N PRO A 586 22.25 -0.45 18.20
CA PRO A 586 23.11 0.22 17.24
C PRO A 586 23.86 -0.83 16.42
N GLN A 587 23.63 -0.87 15.11
CA GLN A 587 24.42 -1.70 14.21
C GLN A 587 25.86 -1.17 14.19
N LYS A 588 26.84 -2.08 14.21
CA LYS A 588 28.25 -1.74 13.94
C LYS A 588 28.48 -1.94 12.44
N PRO A 589 28.45 -0.88 11.63
CA PRO A 589 28.48 -1.03 10.19
C PRO A 589 29.87 -1.52 9.74
N ALA A 590 29.89 -2.54 8.89
CA ALA A 590 31.11 -3.07 8.30
C ALA A 590 31.53 -2.26 7.07
N CYS A 591 32.81 -2.31 6.71
CA CYS A 591 33.32 -1.75 5.46
C CYS A 591 33.84 -2.90 4.60
N PRO A 592 33.40 -3.01 3.33
CA PRO A 592 34.00 -3.95 2.39
C PRO A 592 35.51 -3.72 2.24
N GLU A 593 36.25 -4.79 1.94
CA GLU A 593 37.67 -4.68 1.60
C GLU A 593 37.85 -4.06 0.22
N VAL A 594 38.85 -3.18 0.09
CA VAL A 594 39.21 -2.58 -1.20
C VAL A 594 40.06 -3.57 -1.98
N ALA A 595 39.56 -4.07 -3.11
CA ALA A 595 40.34 -4.90 -4.02
C ALA A 595 41.20 -4.03 -4.96
N LEU A 596 42.30 -4.60 -5.49
CA LEU A 596 43.08 -3.97 -6.56
C LEU A 596 42.19 -3.84 -7.81
N MET A 597 42.21 -2.66 -8.44
CA MET A 597 41.40 -2.40 -9.63
C MET A 597 41.79 -3.36 -10.76
N ALA A 598 40.84 -4.18 -11.19
CA ALA A 598 40.88 -4.82 -12.50
C ALA A 598 40.32 -3.84 -13.56
N ASP A 599 40.73 -4.01 -14.81
CA ASP A 599 40.30 -3.16 -15.92
C ASP A 599 38.80 -3.36 -16.17
N HIS A 600 37.99 -2.39 -15.77
CA HIS A 600 36.53 -2.42 -15.85
C HIS A 600 35.99 -1.08 -16.37
N PRO A 601 34.87 -1.11 -17.11
CA PRO A 601 34.27 0.12 -17.64
C PRO A 601 33.82 1.05 -16.50
N THR A 602 34.15 2.34 -16.62
CA THR A 602 33.75 3.38 -15.68
C THR A 602 32.23 3.54 -15.66
N LEU A 603 31.63 3.48 -14.47
CA LEU A 603 30.17 3.58 -14.32
C LEU A 603 29.73 5.02 -13.97
N PRO A 604 28.49 5.41 -14.30
CA PRO A 604 27.86 6.56 -13.66
C PRO A 604 27.90 6.40 -12.13
N PHE A 605 28.19 7.48 -11.39
CA PHE A 605 28.47 7.36 -9.95
C PHE A 605 27.32 6.75 -9.15
N ALA A 606 26.08 7.13 -9.48
CA ALA A 606 24.88 6.58 -8.86
C ALA A 606 24.74 5.07 -9.08
N GLU A 607 25.12 4.58 -10.27
CA GLU A 607 25.11 3.14 -10.57
C GLU A 607 26.16 2.40 -9.74
N ALA A 608 27.38 2.94 -9.66
CA ALA A 608 28.45 2.38 -8.84
C ALA A 608 28.03 2.29 -7.36
N LEU A 609 27.39 3.33 -6.81
CA LEU A 609 26.84 3.33 -5.45
C LEU A 609 25.76 2.24 -5.24
N ASN A 610 24.86 2.05 -6.20
CA ASN A 610 23.85 1.00 -6.11
C ASN A 610 24.48 -0.41 -6.11
N ARG A 611 25.53 -0.65 -6.91
CA ARG A 611 26.21 -1.96 -6.98
C ARG A 611 26.93 -2.36 -5.69
N ILE A 612 27.38 -1.39 -4.88
CA ILE A 612 28.10 -1.67 -3.63
C ILE A 612 27.18 -1.82 -2.42
N THR A 613 25.91 -1.41 -2.55
CA THR A 613 24.89 -1.43 -1.49
C THR A 613 24.80 -2.77 -0.75
N PRO A 614 24.80 -3.95 -1.42
CA PRO A 614 24.74 -5.24 -0.73
C PRO A 614 25.88 -5.47 0.29
N GLY A 615 27.07 -4.91 0.03
CA GLY A 615 28.24 -5.08 0.89
C GLY A 615 28.14 -4.39 2.25
N PHE A 616 27.28 -3.39 2.39
CA PHE A 616 27.05 -2.72 3.67
C PHE A 616 26.02 -3.44 4.54
N GLY A 617 25.18 -4.29 3.93
CA GLY A 617 24.10 -5.03 4.59
C GLY A 617 24.42 -6.49 4.93
N GLY A 618 25.69 -6.90 4.88
CA GLY A 618 26.13 -8.28 5.14
C GLY A 618 26.16 -9.20 3.92
N GLY A 619 25.83 -8.70 2.72
CA GLY A 619 26.13 -9.35 1.45
C GLY A 619 27.55 -9.05 0.97
N THR A 620 27.87 -9.49 -0.24
CA THR A 620 29.15 -9.18 -0.91
C THR A 620 29.00 -7.95 -1.81
N ALA A 621 29.84 -6.93 -1.62
CA ALA A 621 29.94 -5.81 -2.57
C ALA A 621 30.58 -6.26 -3.89
N ASP A 622 30.22 -5.61 -5.00
CA ASP A 622 31.02 -5.61 -6.22
C ASP A 622 32.39 -4.95 -5.93
N PRO A 623 33.51 -5.70 -5.96
CA PRO A 623 34.82 -5.18 -5.56
C PRO A 623 35.33 -4.08 -6.50
N ALA A 624 35.02 -4.15 -7.80
CA ALA A 624 35.46 -3.17 -8.78
C ALA A 624 34.70 -1.85 -8.60
N ALA A 625 33.38 -1.93 -8.48
CA ALA A 625 32.55 -0.76 -8.19
C ALA A 625 32.93 -0.11 -6.85
N TYR A 626 33.27 -0.92 -5.83
CA TYR A 626 33.71 -0.41 -4.54
C TYR A 626 35.05 0.32 -4.61
N ALA A 627 36.03 -0.22 -5.35
CA ALA A 627 37.30 0.46 -5.57
C ALA A 627 37.13 1.79 -6.32
N GLU A 628 36.29 1.82 -7.36
CA GLU A 628 35.95 3.04 -8.10
C GLU A 628 35.28 4.09 -7.20
N VAL A 629 34.25 3.70 -6.44
CA VAL A 629 33.57 4.60 -5.50
C VAL A 629 34.56 5.14 -4.47
N HIS A 630 35.39 4.28 -3.89
CA HIS A 630 36.41 4.67 -2.93
C HIS A 630 37.37 5.72 -3.51
N GLN A 631 37.88 5.50 -4.73
CA GLN A 631 38.78 6.43 -5.42
C GLN A 631 38.10 7.78 -5.70
N ARG A 632 36.88 7.77 -6.24
CA ARG A 632 36.12 8.99 -6.60
C ARG A 632 35.74 9.81 -5.38
N VAL A 633 35.29 9.14 -4.31
CA VAL A 633 34.99 9.78 -3.02
C VAL A 633 36.26 10.41 -2.40
N THR A 634 37.43 9.79 -2.59
CA THR A 634 38.71 10.31 -2.07
C THR A 634 39.18 11.54 -2.86
N THR A 635 39.13 11.47 -4.19
CA THR A 635 39.85 12.42 -5.07
C THR A 635 38.96 13.43 -5.78
N GLN A 636 37.66 13.16 -5.93
CA GLN A 636 36.73 13.91 -6.79
C GLN A 636 35.34 14.08 -6.14
N LEU A 637 35.30 14.25 -4.82
CA LEU A 637 34.04 14.18 -4.06
C LEU A 637 32.95 15.14 -4.55
N GLN A 638 33.28 16.41 -4.75
CA GLN A 638 32.30 17.43 -5.18
C GLN A 638 31.73 17.12 -6.56
N ALA A 639 32.59 16.82 -7.53
CA ALA A 639 32.17 16.46 -8.88
C ALA A 639 31.28 15.21 -8.86
N SER A 640 31.66 14.20 -8.08
CA SER A 640 30.91 12.96 -7.98
C SER A 640 29.53 13.17 -7.34
N ILE A 641 29.41 13.98 -6.28
CA ILE A 641 28.11 14.31 -5.68
C ILE A 641 27.23 15.13 -6.62
N ALA A 642 27.82 16.03 -7.42
CA ALA A 642 27.06 16.84 -8.38
C ALA A 642 26.38 16.01 -9.48
N GLU A 643 26.87 14.79 -9.75
CA GLU A 643 26.26 13.84 -10.69
C GLU A 643 25.08 13.06 -10.10
N LEU A 644 24.86 13.11 -8.78
CA LEU A 644 23.91 12.22 -8.13
C LEU A 644 22.45 12.68 -8.25
N PRO A 645 21.51 11.73 -8.43
CA PRO A 645 20.09 12.03 -8.28
C PRO A 645 19.80 12.52 -6.87
N ARG A 646 19.03 13.61 -6.78
CA ARG A 646 18.67 14.26 -5.51
C ARG A 646 17.48 13.60 -4.81
N ASP A 647 16.80 12.69 -5.51
CA ASP A 647 15.54 12.03 -5.16
C ASP A 647 15.69 10.49 -5.06
N SER A 648 16.88 10.00 -4.69
CA SER A 648 17.15 8.56 -4.56
C SER A 648 17.65 8.19 -3.16
N PHE A 649 16.78 7.56 -2.37
CA PHE A 649 17.12 7.06 -1.04
C PHE A 649 18.32 6.11 -1.07
N ASN A 650 18.32 5.12 -1.99
CA ASN A 650 19.37 4.11 -2.07
C ASN A 650 20.73 4.76 -2.35
N VAL A 651 20.77 5.72 -3.26
CA VAL A 651 21.99 6.47 -3.60
C VAL A 651 22.46 7.30 -2.41
N THR A 652 21.57 8.08 -1.78
CA THR A 652 21.94 8.90 -0.61
C THR A 652 22.43 8.05 0.56
N TRP A 653 21.80 6.90 0.80
CA TRP A 653 22.21 5.96 1.84
C TRP A 653 23.57 5.32 1.52
N ALA A 654 23.74 4.80 0.31
CA ALA A 654 24.99 4.20 -0.15
C ALA A 654 26.15 5.21 -0.14
N LEU A 655 25.88 6.47 -0.51
CA LEU A 655 26.85 7.57 -0.40
C LEU A 655 27.30 7.77 1.06
N GLY A 656 26.37 7.73 2.02
CA GLY A 656 26.68 7.86 3.44
C GLY A 656 27.61 6.75 3.94
N GLU A 657 27.31 5.49 3.58
CA GLU A 657 28.15 4.35 3.93
C GLU A 657 29.51 4.37 3.22
N ALA A 658 29.55 4.73 1.94
CA ALA A 658 30.78 4.89 1.18
C ALA A 658 31.66 5.99 1.79
N LEU A 659 31.11 7.16 2.09
CA LEU A 659 31.82 8.25 2.75
C LEU A 659 32.38 7.80 4.10
N ARG A 660 31.57 7.12 4.92
CA ARG A 660 31.97 6.58 6.21
C ARG A 660 33.17 5.66 6.08
N CYS A 661 33.12 4.70 5.16
CA CYS A 661 34.19 3.72 4.98
C CYS A 661 35.46 4.34 4.41
N THR A 662 35.35 5.15 3.35
CA THR A 662 36.49 5.81 2.73
C THR A 662 37.20 6.74 3.71
N LEU A 663 36.46 7.54 4.49
CA LEU A 663 37.07 8.43 5.48
C LEU A 663 37.78 7.67 6.60
N VAL A 664 37.26 6.53 7.05
CA VAL A 664 37.95 5.71 8.07
C VAL A 664 39.27 5.17 7.53
N ALA A 665 39.33 4.81 6.24
CA ALA A 665 40.53 4.27 5.59
C ALA A 665 41.52 5.34 5.06
N ALA A 666 41.07 6.58 4.84
CA ALA A 666 41.84 7.62 4.17
C ALA A 666 43.12 8.06 4.92
N ALA A 667 44.18 8.38 4.17
CA ALA A 667 45.36 9.05 4.71
C ALA A 667 45.00 10.43 5.30
N PRO A 668 45.80 11.01 6.21
CA PRO A 668 45.50 12.31 6.82
C PRO A 668 45.24 13.45 5.82
N ASP A 669 46.05 13.54 4.76
CA ASP A 669 45.92 14.59 3.74
C ASP A 669 44.67 14.42 2.88
N ASP A 670 44.35 13.17 2.50
CA ASP A 670 43.13 12.84 1.77
C ASP A 670 41.90 13.15 2.60
N ALA A 671 41.87 12.75 3.87
CA ALA A 671 40.78 13.08 4.77
C ALA A 671 40.61 14.59 4.93
N ALA A 672 41.69 15.36 5.02
CA ALA A 672 41.63 16.82 5.07
C ALA A 672 41.06 17.42 3.77
N ALA A 673 41.41 16.88 2.60
CA ALA A 673 40.83 17.28 1.33
C ALA A 673 39.33 16.96 1.25
N MET A 674 38.92 15.76 1.66
CA MET A 674 37.53 15.35 1.72
C MET A 674 36.70 16.24 2.66
N TRP A 675 37.24 16.64 3.82
CA TRP A 675 36.54 17.54 4.72
C TRP A 675 36.38 18.95 4.15
N ARG A 676 37.38 19.48 3.43
CA ARG A 676 37.22 20.75 2.70
C ARG A 676 36.10 20.67 1.67
N ALA A 677 36.04 19.57 0.92
CA ALA A 677 34.99 19.34 -0.06
C ALA A 677 33.59 19.27 0.60
N LEU A 678 33.44 18.49 1.67
CA LEU A 678 32.18 18.35 2.40
C LEU A 678 31.73 19.65 3.07
N GLU A 679 32.65 20.38 3.67
CA GLU A 679 32.36 21.70 4.24
C GLU A 679 31.78 22.64 3.19
N GLN A 680 32.42 22.72 2.03
CA GLN A 680 31.96 23.58 0.94
C GLN A 680 30.56 23.16 0.45
N LEU A 681 30.31 21.86 0.26
CA LEU A 681 28.99 21.36 -0.16
C LEU A 681 27.88 21.75 0.82
N VAL A 682 28.12 21.60 2.13
CA VAL A 682 27.13 21.91 3.16
C VAL A 682 26.95 23.42 3.34
N VAL A 683 28.02 24.21 3.20
CA VAL A 683 27.94 25.67 3.35
C VAL A 683 27.28 26.33 2.15
N GLU A 684 27.58 25.87 0.93
CA GLU A 684 26.95 26.37 -0.30
C GLU A 684 25.48 25.98 -0.39
N GLU A 685 25.13 24.77 0.07
CA GLU A 685 23.75 24.29 0.08
C GLU A 685 23.39 23.65 1.45
N PRO A 686 23.05 24.46 2.46
CA PRO A 686 22.73 23.97 3.81
C PRO A 686 21.54 23.02 3.88
N ALA A 687 20.63 23.05 2.89
CA ALA A 687 19.47 22.18 2.79
C ALA A 687 19.67 20.99 1.81
N THR A 688 20.94 20.65 1.50
CA THR A 688 21.25 19.57 0.57
C THR A 688 20.67 18.22 1.05
N PRO A 689 20.04 17.42 0.16
CA PRO A 689 19.46 16.12 0.54
C PRO A 689 20.51 15.11 1.00
N PHE A 690 21.79 15.37 0.75
CA PHE A 690 22.91 14.55 1.18
C PHE A 690 23.41 14.89 2.60
N ALA A 691 22.88 15.93 3.25
CA ALA A 691 23.33 16.36 4.58
C ALA A 691 23.28 15.21 5.61
N GLY A 692 22.22 14.40 5.57
CA GLY A 692 22.12 13.19 6.39
C GLY A 692 23.26 12.20 6.15
N ALA A 693 23.64 11.96 4.89
CA ALA A 693 24.76 11.10 4.52
C ALA A 693 26.08 11.57 5.16
N PHE A 694 26.32 12.88 5.17
CA PHE A 694 27.53 13.49 5.74
C PHE A 694 27.61 13.30 7.26
N THR A 695 26.46 13.25 7.96
CA THR A 695 26.47 13.02 9.42
C THR A 695 26.99 11.64 9.81
N TYR A 696 26.80 10.61 8.97
CA TYR A 696 27.38 9.28 9.20
C TYR A 696 28.90 9.30 9.12
N ALA A 697 29.44 10.00 8.12
CA ALA A 697 30.86 10.21 7.95
C ALA A 697 31.50 10.94 9.13
N LEU A 698 30.92 12.08 9.54
CA LEU A 698 31.40 12.88 10.69
C LEU A 698 31.39 12.09 12.00
N ARG A 699 30.44 11.16 12.15
CA ARG A 699 30.37 10.29 13.34
C ARG A 699 31.48 9.25 13.36
N ALA A 700 31.89 8.72 12.22
CA ALA A 700 32.92 7.69 12.13
C ALA A 700 34.33 8.27 12.21
N ARG A 701 34.58 9.40 11.56
CA ARG A 701 35.83 10.16 11.67
C ARG A 701 35.49 11.65 11.82
N PRO A 702 35.70 12.28 12.98
CA PRO A 702 35.45 13.70 13.14
C PRO A 702 36.36 14.58 12.27
N ALA A 703 35.83 15.68 11.75
CA ALA A 703 36.61 16.72 11.08
C ALA A 703 37.44 17.53 12.10
N PRO A 704 38.49 18.28 11.66
CA PRO A 704 39.21 19.22 12.53
C PRO A 704 38.25 20.22 13.21
N ALA A 705 38.49 20.55 14.48
CA ALA A 705 37.53 21.24 15.34
C ALA A 705 36.91 22.52 14.73
N SER A 706 37.72 23.40 14.13
CA SER A 706 37.21 24.64 13.53
C SER A 706 36.33 24.40 12.29
N GLN A 707 36.64 23.37 11.51
CA GLN A 707 35.88 22.95 10.34
C GLN A 707 34.61 22.22 10.74
N MET A 708 34.70 21.32 11.74
CA MET A 708 33.56 20.67 12.38
C MET A 708 32.53 21.69 12.85
N GLU A 709 32.96 22.75 13.54
CA GLU A 709 32.06 23.82 13.99
C GLU A 709 31.38 24.63 12.88
N ARG A 710 32.03 24.79 11.71
CA ARG A 710 31.40 25.44 10.55
C ARG A 710 30.36 24.52 9.91
N ILE A 711 30.70 23.24 9.71
CA ILE A 711 29.78 22.23 9.20
C ILE A 711 28.55 22.12 10.10
N LEU A 712 28.75 21.92 11.42
CA LEU A 712 27.66 21.73 12.37
C LEU A 712 26.76 22.97 12.47
N ARG A 713 27.28 24.19 12.30
CA ARG A 713 26.45 25.41 12.25
C ARG A 713 25.51 25.41 11.06
N ALA A 714 25.98 25.03 9.89
CA ALA A 714 25.11 24.90 8.72
C ALA A 714 24.05 23.80 8.90
N LEU A 715 24.42 22.67 9.54
CA LEU A 715 23.47 21.59 9.82
C LEU A 715 22.42 21.92 10.89
N ASP A 716 22.70 22.86 11.81
CA ASP A 716 21.73 23.30 12.83
C ASP A 716 20.53 24.04 12.22
N GLU A 717 20.72 24.64 11.03
CA GLU A 717 19.69 25.37 10.28
C GLU A 717 18.93 24.48 9.28
N HIS A 718 19.31 23.20 9.15
CA HIS A 718 18.74 22.29 8.17
C HIS A 718 17.23 22.04 8.43
N PRO A 719 16.36 21.99 7.40
CA PRO A 719 14.92 21.79 7.57
C PRO A 719 14.57 20.47 8.27
N GLN A 720 15.23 19.37 7.87
CA GLN A 720 15.02 18.05 8.46
C GLN A 720 15.45 17.97 9.94
N CYS A 721 14.54 17.53 10.81
CA CYS A 721 14.86 17.33 12.23
C CYS A 721 15.97 16.29 12.42
N GLY A 722 16.03 15.27 11.57
CA GLY A 722 17.06 14.23 11.66
C GLY A 722 18.49 14.76 11.56
N VAL A 723 18.72 15.70 10.64
CA VAL A 723 20.03 16.33 10.44
C VAL A 723 20.41 17.19 11.64
N ARG A 724 19.47 18.03 12.12
CA ARG A 724 19.67 18.85 13.33
C ARG A 724 19.95 18.02 14.59
N ALA A 725 19.22 16.91 14.75
CA ALA A 725 19.45 15.98 15.86
C ALA A 725 20.83 15.30 15.78
N ALA A 726 21.28 14.95 14.58
CA ALA A 726 22.62 14.43 14.36
C ALA A 726 23.69 15.48 14.67
N ALA A 727 23.50 16.73 14.22
CA ALA A 727 24.39 17.85 14.51
C ALA A 727 24.56 18.07 16.04
N LEU A 728 23.46 18.11 16.78
CA LEU A 728 23.48 18.20 18.25
C LEU A 728 24.26 17.04 18.90
N THR A 729 24.16 15.83 18.34
CA THR A 729 24.91 14.66 18.81
C THR A 729 26.41 14.76 18.54
N LEU A 730 26.80 15.30 17.39
CA LEU A 730 28.19 15.42 16.93
C LEU A 730 28.98 16.52 17.64
N ARG A 731 28.33 17.49 18.29
CA ARG A 731 28.98 18.56 19.07
C ARG A 731 29.59 18.08 20.39
N TYR A 732 29.20 16.91 20.86
CA TYR A 732 29.51 16.46 22.23
C TYR A 732 30.93 15.90 22.48
N PRO A 733 31.70 15.48 21.45
CA PRO A 733 33.14 15.25 21.58
C PRO A 733 34.00 16.52 21.39
N ALA A 734 33.43 17.65 20.97
CA ALA A 734 34.18 18.88 20.69
C ALA A 734 34.40 19.69 22.00
N ALA A 735 35.53 20.40 22.07
CA ALA A 735 36.13 21.01 23.26
C ALA A 735 35.35 22.16 23.96
N ASP A 736 34.03 22.25 23.81
CA ASP A 736 33.18 23.24 24.49
C ASP A 736 33.11 22.97 26.00
N ASP A 737 32.85 24.01 26.81
CA ASP A 737 32.57 23.83 28.24
C ASP A 737 31.16 23.21 28.48
N GLU A 738 30.94 22.69 29.69
CA GLU A 738 29.70 21.99 30.06
C GLU A 738 28.46 22.88 30.03
N SER A 739 28.63 24.17 30.34
CA SER A 739 27.57 25.18 30.36
C SER A 739 27.02 25.43 28.94
N SER A 740 27.90 25.62 27.96
CA SER A 740 27.54 25.77 26.54
C SER A 740 26.73 24.56 26.04
N ARG A 741 27.14 23.34 26.42
CA ARG A 741 26.43 22.11 26.03
C ARG A 741 25.02 22.04 26.61
N ALA A 742 24.85 22.40 27.89
CA ALA A 742 23.55 22.44 28.54
C ALA A 742 22.62 23.48 27.88
N VAL A 743 23.12 24.70 27.63
CA VAL A 743 22.35 25.79 27.00
C VAL A 743 21.82 25.38 25.63
N ARG A 744 22.64 24.76 24.78
CA ARG A 744 22.22 24.29 23.45
C ARG A 744 21.15 23.20 23.54
N ALA A 745 21.31 22.26 24.46
CA ALA A 745 20.32 21.20 24.65
C ALA A 745 18.98 21.77 25.18
N GLN A 746 19.00 22.75 26.10
CA GLN A 746 17.78 23.44 26.53
C GLN A 746 17.10 24.20 25.38
N ALA A 747 17.87 24.89 24.54
CA ALA A 747 17.33 25.58 23.36
C ALA A 747 16.64 24.59 22.40
N ALA A 748 17.24 23.43 22.18
CA ALA A 748 16.70 22.38 21.33
C ALA A 748 15.37 21.79 21.85
N LEU A 749 15.10 21.82 23.15
CA LEU A 749 13.81 21.40 23.72
C LEU A 749 12.62 22.30 23.30
N ARG A 750 12.88 23.55 22.88
CA ARG A 750 11.83 24.48 22.41
C ARG A 750 11.38 24.21 20.98
N SER A 751 12.07 23.33 20.27
CA SER A 751 11.70 22.96 18.89
C SER A 751 10.43 22.12 18.87
N SER A 752 9.61 22.25 17.82
CA SER A 752 8.49 21.33 17.53
C SER A 752 8.94 19.93 17.07
N CYS A 753 10.23 19.76 16.75
CA CYS A 753 10.85 18.50 16.35
C CYS A 753 11.02 17.55 17.53
N TRP A 754 10.19 16.51 17.66
CA TRP A 754 10.33 15.56 18.77
C TRP A 754 11.63 14.76 18.71
N ARG A 755 12.16 14.47 17.52
CA ARG A 755 13.47 13.81 17.37
C ARG A 755 14.63 14.66 17.93
N LEU A 756 14.55 15.98 17.72
CA LEU A 756 15.52 16.92 18.27
C LEU A 756 15.34 17.05 19.79
N GLN A 757 14.10 17.16 20.28
CA GLN A 757 13.79 17.16 21.70
C GLN A 757 14.29 15.89 22.41
N ALA A 758 14.07 14.71 21.82
CA ALA A 758 14.53 13.43 22.36
C ALA A 758 16.06 13.38 22.47
N THR A 759 16.75 13.87 21.43
CA THR A 759 18.21 13.98 21.45
C THR A 759 18.68 14.94 22.55
N ALA A 760 18.06 16.11 22.64
CA ALA A 760 18.36 17.10 23.68
C ALA A 760 18.13 16.56 25.09
N ARG A 761 17.01 15.88 25.33
CA ARG A 761 16.69 15.22 26.61
C ARG A 761 17.74 14.19 26.99
N ALA A 762 18.16 13.34 26.04
CA ALA A 762 19.23 12.36 26.27
C ALA A 762 20.58 13.04 26.61
N ARG A 763 20.87 14.23 26.06
CA ARG A 763 22.09 15.00 26.39
C ARG A 763 22.01 15.64 27.76
N LEU A 764 20.90 16.27 28.10
CA LEU A 764 20.68 16.85 29.43
C LEU A 764 20.78 15.79 30.53
N LYS A 765 20.21 14.60 30.31
CA LYS A 765 20.32 13.45 31.24
C LYS A 765 21.78 13.05 31.49
N ARG A 766 22.64 13.04 30.46
CA ARG A 766 24.08 12.75 30.61
C ARG A 766 24.84 13.85 31.36
N LEU A 767 24.35 15.09 31.34
CA LEU A 767 24.90 16.22 32.09
C LEU A 767 24.37 16.30 33.53
N GLY A 768 23.38 15.49 33.91
CA GLY A 768 22.69 15.67 35.19
C GLY A 768 21.88 16.96 35.26
N VAL A 769 21.51 17.55 34.12
CA VAL A 769 20.73 18.80 34.05
C VAL A 769 19.27 18.47 33.76
N ALA A 770 18.35 19.04 34.53
CA ALA A 770 16.92 18.91 34.30
C ALA A 770 16.44 19.82 33.15
N PRO A 771 15.44 19.42 32.35
CA PRO A 771 14.78 20.30 31.38
C PRO A 771 14.25 21.58 32.02
N ASP A 772 14.33 22.72 31.31
CA ASP A 772 13.71 23.97 31.74
C ASP A 772 12.19 23.79 31.92
N ALA A 773 11.61 24.41 32.96
CA ALA A 773 10.17 24.29 33.27
C ALA A 773 9.23 24.78 32.14
N GLY A 774 9.74 25.59 31.21
CA GLY A 774 8.99 26.08 30.04
C GLY A 774 9.05 25.16 28.81
N ALA A 775 9.73 24.02 28.86
CA ALA A 775 9.82 23.10 27.74
C ALA A 775 8.50 22.33 27.54
N VAL A 776 7.87 22.49 26.37
CA VAL A 776 6.67 21.74 25.98
C VAL A 776 7.08 20.41 25.37
N LEU A 777 7.17 19.38 26.20
CA LEU A 777 7.56 18.03 25.79
C LEU A 777 6.34 17.11 25.66
N PRO A 778 6.36 16.13 24.73
CA PRO A 778 5.41 15.03 24.73
C PRO A 778 5.54 14.18 26.01
N SER A 779 4.46 13.53 26.42
CA SER A 779 4.33 12.72 27.64
C SER A 779 5.46 11.70 27.77
N PHE A 780 5.77 10.98 26.70
CA PHE A 780 6.85 9.99 26.66
C PHE A 780 8.28 10.57 26.78
N LEU A 781 8.46 11.90 26.69
CA LEU A 781 9.75 12.58 26.96
C LEU A 781 9.78 13.29 28.33
N ARG A 782 8.66 13.37 29.05
CA ARG A 782 8.56 13.97 30.39
C ARG A 782 9.05 13.05 31.51
N GLY A 783 9.02 11.72 31.28
CA GLY A 783 9.51 10.73 32.23
C GLY A 783 10.99 10.89 32.59
N GLU A 784 11.37 10.36 33.76
CA GLU A 784 12.68 10.57 34.42
C GLU A 784 13.90 9.95 33.71
#